data_AF-Q0C7V6-F1
#
_entry.id   AF-Q0C7V6-F1
#
_cell.length_a   1.000
_cell.length_b   1.000
_cell.length_c   1.000
_cell.angle_alpha   90.00
_cell.angle_beta   90.00
_cell.angle_gamma   90.00
#
_symmetry.space_group_name_H-M   'P 1'
#
loop_
_entity.id
_entity.type
_entity.pdbx_description
1 polymer ?
#
loop_
_entity_poly.entity_id
_entity_poly.type
_entity_poly.pdbx_seq_one_letter_code
_entity_poly.pdbx_strand_id
1 'polypeptide(L)'
;MARKRQASGSNSAPPSSKKPKQARGKGKKVGEPTETAPTAGVIVEDTINQALEKAFLGTILVDVRYLSVQWENQKRNRELQPSLVARLKEAFKNGIKRYAIEDHLKATTTEAEFDRLLELNFPLNEERRDADLAHLRTRAATHSSLKDTMLHVTTVPPDTPLTLRNGQHRVQALVELCDEQKELAAAGAFDESGNPIGEPVNDDYLWAVDVYDNSQLQTETLDALISNRDVVRKNNSEGYNALNIITYIEQLDGKERAERLKATNFKRWLNNVFGVNLTYTTRMISVLKDKHLSKMIRYYCGTRYGENVFNWSLMSRIQAGKQTEMWKLEFKKFQNFCSTIFGVKHQNLIAYSDWKLILALDQGRPLGQLRLLFFPKREDYWVEYTDAPPGKRKTPFPISNDYSSKLELPKLDSPIVIQNQEFSNRRPDFLVNLSDASYKDVFRNLHTHQNLYCPTWNNWVDLEKNVSSVVSKILHHIMMWIEPSWKLPSKSSHEWISFSWLEQIEAFVFPEEDDSASPSETSKQNAWEFLQSLWELVRNENLWQDSSLQSFLTVPESTLSDDLEEDEENTPKKGRKTWESDERRHEYLRRFQYIHWIQVVKLVIEARPGCLQGFMSEFNDIDRLTAAYEPYTPWGDIFSKMNFAQNKMLQKTPCLNSMVIRSNIALQGDVLGAIVHYRHLKQQMILTCEWGWKKPAKRNPSRPLVLIASPEEYETAVEVLQELSALLTKFGYKPDIDDWNEHLPSFTIDRSEEITRPEGLTPKYGFLKARPPAYNSLEDEAKAMVKALQTSIVKNRLERPLPAKTLRRLKKTLSKVDLETPLEAQPAEQILRTDGTALKGDDYHKYRSIIRKLHIKLREILDAEDITQLREWRKEYRQAHNAFNVSCSDEIVR
;
A
#
# COMPACT_ATOMS: atom_id res chain seq x y z
N MET A 1 22.04 74.20 4.06
CA MET A 1 22.09 74.91 2.76
C MET A 1 22.25 73.86 1.67
N ALA A 2 21.18 73.40 1.03
CA ALA A 2 20.43 74.07 -0.03
C ALA A 2 21.06 73.85 -1.43
N ARG A 3 20.47 72.95 -2.21
CA ARG A 3 19.75 73.21 -3.49
C ARG A 3 19.47 71.89 -4.21
N LYS A 4 18.45 71.74 -5.07
CA LYS A 4 17.02 72.12 -5.10
C LYS A 4 16.51 71.57 -6.45
N ARG A 5 15.34 70.91 -6.42
CA ARG A 5 14.23 70.90 -7.42
C ARG A 5 14.47 70.18 -8.78
N GLN A 6 13.47 69.54 -9.42
CA GLN A 6 12.01 69.50 -9.24
C GLN A 6 11.32 68.32 -9.98
N ALA A 7 10.23 67.79 -9.39
CA ALA A 7 8.92 67.29 -9.89
C ALA A 7 8.82 66.39 -11.15
N SER A 8 7.88 65.45 -11.35
CA SER A 8 6.54 65.08 -10.84
C SER A 8 6.31 63.60 -11.24
N GLY A 9 5.48 62.70 -10.67
CA GLY A 9 4.30 62.77 -9.82
C GLY A 9 3.43 61.54 -10.17
N SER A 10 3.10 60.67 -9.19
CA SER A 10 1.83 59.94 -9.06
C SER A 10 1.92 58.90 -7.91
N ASN A 11 1.42 59.32 -6.75
CA ASN A 11 1.04 58.54 -5.55
C ASN A 11 -0.07 57.52 -5.88
N SER A 12 -0.43 56.49 -5.11
CA SER A 12 -0.02 55.87 -3.84
C SER A 12 -0.97 54.69 -3.57
N ALA A 13 -0.45 53.63 -2.93
CA ALA A 13 -1.06 52.69 -1.96
C ALA A 13 -2.53 52.16 -2.10
N PRO A 14 -2.77 50.85 -1.83
CA PRO A 14 -4.11 50.26 -1.87
C PRO A 14 -4.86 50.35 -0.51
N PRO A 15 -6.20 50.47 -0.50
CA PRO A 15 -7.00 50.40 0.71
C PRO A 15 -7.79 49.10 0.89
N SER A 16 -8.23 48.94 2.13
CA SER A 16 -9.00 47.87 2.78
C SER A 16 -10.43 47.60 2.27
N SER A 17 -10.86 46.34 2.42
CA SER A 17 -12.15 45.82 2.92
C SER A 17 -13.51 46.45 2.53
N LYS A 18 -14.46 45.57 2.13
CA LYS A 18 -15.97 45.57 2.19
C LYS A 18 -16.51 45.10 0.83
N LYS A 19 -17.52 44.23 0.63
CA LYS A 19 -18.65 43.61 1.38
C LYS A 19 -19.25 42.52 0.45
N PRO A 20 -20.04 41.54 0.93
CA PRO A 20 -21.16 40.99 0.17
C PRO A 20 -22.50 41.55 0.64
N LYS A 21 -23.47 41.50 -0.28
CA LYS A 21 -24.78 42.19 -0.29
C LYS A 21 -25.78 41.65 0.74
N GLN A 22 -26.58 42.56 1.29
CA GLN A 22 -27.81 42.29 2.04
C GLN A 22 -28.98 41.95 1.11
N ALA A 23 -29.91 41.10 1.61
CA ALA A 23 -31.33 41.21 1.29
C ALA A 23 -32.17 41.01 2.58
N ARG A 24 -33.00 42.03 2.88
CA ARG A 24 -34.22 42.14 3.70
C ARG A 24 -34.63 40.91 4.54
N GLY A 25 -34.97 40.98 5.83
CA GLY A 25 -35.45 42.07 6.67
C GLY A 25 -36.85 41.75 7.22
N LYS A 26 -36.98 41.50 8.52
CA LYS A 26 -38.15 41.84 9.37
C LYS A 26 -37.69 41.82 10.83
N GLY A 27 -37.59 43.01 11.42
CA GLY A 27 -37.22 43.21 12.81
C GLY A 27 -38.41 43.05 13.76
N LYS A 28 -38.11 42.67 15.00
CA LYS A 28 -38.90 43.04 16.18
C LYS A 28 -37.94 43.43 17.30
N LYS A 29 -38.32 44.52 17.97
CA LYS A 29 -37.51 45.42 18.80
C LYS A 29 -36.85 44.76 20.01
N VAL A 30 -35.63 45.21 20.30
CA VAL A 30 -34.90 45.06 21.56
C VAL A 30 -35.56 45.95 22.61
N GLY A 31 -35.90 45.37 23.76
CA GLY A 31 -36.04 46.09 25.03
C GLY A 31 -34.81 45.79 25.88
N GLU A 32 -34.26 46.82 26.50
CA GLU A 32 -33.15 46.76 27.46
C GLU A 32 -33.53 46.05 28.77
N PRO A 33 -32.53 45.60 29.56
CA PRO A 33 -32.62 44.43 30.40
C PRO A 33 -33.12 44.78 31.81
N THR A 34 -34.02 43.95 32.32
CA THR A 34 -34.25 43.82 33.76
C THR A 34 -33.62 42.52 34.24
N GLU A 35 -32.97 42.63 35.39
CA GLU A 35 -32.26 41.59 36.12
C GLU A 35 -33.04 40.29 36.30
N THR A 36 -32.26 39.24 36.60
CA THR A 36 -32.62 37.91 37.09
C THR A 36 -32.90 36.82 36.05
N ALA A 37 -31.84 36.19 35.55
CA ALA A 37 -31.84 34.77 35.21
C ALA A 37 -30.45 34.16 35.45
N PRO A 38 -30.32 33.01 36.15
CA PRO A 38 -29.03 32.53 36.64
C PRO A 38 -28.14 31.98 35.52
N THR A 39 -26.87 32.35 35.59
CA THR A 39 -25.72 31.88 34.82
C THR A 39 -25.49 30.37 35.03
N ALA A 40 -26.19 29.52 34.27
CA ALA A 40 -25.95 28.07 34.26
C ALA A 40 -24.59 27.64 33.62
N GLY A 41 -23.81 28.61 33.12
CA GLY A 41 -22.54 28.37 32.41
C GLY A 41 -21.30 28.27 33.30
N VAL A 42 -21.35 28.78 34.53
CA VAL A 42 -20.23 28.79 35.50
C VAL A 42 -20.24 27.54 36.40
N ILE A 43 -21.41 26.91 36.56
CA ILE A 43 -21.69 25.91 37.60
C ILE A 43 -20.93 24.57 37.41
N VAL A 44 -20.47 24.20 36.20
CA VAL A 44 -19.92 22.85 35.94
C VAL A 44 -18.40 22.74 36.09
N GLU A 45 -17.61 23.78 35.74
CA GLU A 45 -16.18 23.84 36.12
C GLU A 45 -16.05 23.88 37.65
N ASP A 46 -16.96 24.59 38.30
CA ASP A 46 -17.10 24.62 39.75
C ASP A 46 -17.35 23.22 40.32
N THR A 47 -18.24 22.38 39.77
CA THR A 47 -18.50 21.06 40.35
C THR A 47 -17.31 20.08 40.34
N ILE A 48 -16.51 20.03 39.26
CA ILE A 48 -15.35 19.13 39.19
C ILE A 48 -14.22 19.66 40.07
N ASN A 49 -13.97 20.97 40.05
CA ASN A 49 -12.96 21.58 40.90
C ASN A 49 -13.35 21.49 42.37
N GLN A 50 -14.63 21.71 42.73
CA GLN A 50 -15.16 21.48 44.09
C GLN A 50 -15.06 20.02 44.50
N ALA A 51 -15.29 19.06 43.60
CA ALA A 51 -15.11 17.65 43.91
C ALA A 51 -13.63 17.28 44.13
N LEU A 52 -12.72 17.88 43.36
CA LEU A 52 -11.27 17.74 43.57
C LEU A 52 -10.82 18.39 44.88
N GLU A 53 -11.32 19.59 45.20
CA GLU A 53 -11.06 20.29 46.46
C GLU A 53 -11.61 19.49 47.65
N LYS A 54 -12.79 18.90 47.53
CA LYS A 54 -13.38 18.05 48.57
C LYS A 54 -12.56 16.78 48.80
N ALA A 55 -12.04 16.17 47.73
CA ALA A 55 -11.19 14.99 47.82
C ALA A 55 -9.72 15.31 48.15
N PHE A 56 -9.33 16.59 48.23
CA PHE A 56 -7.95 16.97 48.49
C PHE A 56 -7.60 16.76 49.97
N LEU A 57 -6.57 15.97 50.23
CA LEU A 57 -6.10 15.66 51.58
C LEU A 57 -4.98 16.62 52.03
N GLY A 58 -4.13 17.03 51.10
CA GLY A 58 -3.06 18.00 51.37
C GLY A 58 -1.87 17.89 50.41
N THR A 59 -0.95 18.84 50.53
CA THR A 59 0.36 18.85 49.85
C THR A 59 1.43 18.35 50.81
N ILE A 60 2.17 17.32 50.41
CA ILE A 60 3.31 16.80 51.16
C ILE A 60 4.57 16.84 50.30
N LEU A 61 5.73 16.93 50.96
CA LEU A 61 7.02 16.75 50.32
C LEU A 61 7.49 15.32 50.57
N VAL A 62 7.62 14.53 49.51
CA VAL A 62 7.96 13.10 49.60
C VAL A 62 8.97 12.73 48.51
N ASP A 63 9.77 11.72 48.80
CA ASP A 63 10.66 11.11 47.82
C ASP A 63 9.84 10.42 46.71
N VAL A 64 10.08 10.82 45.46
CA VAL A 64 9.32 10.32 44.30
C VAL A 64 9.42 8.82 44.09
N ARG A 65 10.45 8.16 44.65
CA ARG A 65 10.66 6.71 44.57
C ARG A 65 9.60 5.92 45.35
N TYR A 66 8.92 6.53 46.31
CA TYR A 66 7.80 5.91 47.03
C TYR A 66 6.46 5.98 46.27
N LEU A 67 6.40 6.66 45.12
CA LEU A 67 5.17 6.82 44.36
C LEU A 67 4.96 5.65 43.39
N SER A 68 3.87 4.91 43.57
CA SER A 68 3.49 3.81 42.68
C SER A 68 2.91 4.32 41.36
N VAL A 69 3.42 3.85 40.22
CA VAL A 69 2.88 4.14 38.89
C VAL A 69 1.85 3.12 38.41
N GLN A 70 1.61 2.07 39.19
CA GLN A 70 0.66 1.01 38.85
C GLN A 70 -0.74 1.42 39.29
N TRP A 71 -1.70 1.29 38.38
CA TRP A 71 -3.10 1.64 38.63
C TRP A 71 -3.96 0.38 38.70
N GLU A 72 -4.99 0.41 39.54
CA GLU A 72 -6.00 -0.65 39.65
C GLU A 72 -6.91 -0.73 38.41
N ASN A 73 -7.59 -1.88 38.23
CA ASN A 73 -8.72 -2.08 37.30
C ASN A 73 -8.42 -1.82 35.81
N GLN A 74 -7.28 -2.29 35.29
CA GLN A 74 -6.88 -2.20 33.87
C GLN A 74 -6.74 -0.77 33.31
N LYS A 75 -7.05 0.28 34.08
CA LYS A 75 -6.60 1.64 33.76
C LYS A 75 -5.08 1.66 33.92
N ARG A 76 -4.38 2.38 33.05
CA ARG A 76 -2.92 2.47 33.08
C ARG A 76 -2.48 3.90 32.84
N ASN A 77 -1.38 4.30 33.44
CA ASN A 77 -0.77 5.60 33.16
C ASN A 77 -0.26 5.64 31.71
N ARG A 78 -0.11 6.87 31.17
CA ARG A 78 0.39 7.11 29.81
C ARG A 78 1.76 6.44 29.62
N GLU A 79 2.12 6.12 28.39
CA GLU A 79 3.47 5.60 28.15
C GLU A 79 4.53 6.67 28.42
N LEU A 80 5.69 6.27 28.97
CA LEU A 80 6.83 7.16 29.08
C LEU A 80 7.39 7.44 27.69
N GLN A 81 7.53 8.72 27.35
CA GLN A 81 8.08 9.16 26.08
C GLN A 81 9.55 9.57 26.27
N PRO A 82 10.52 8.82 25.74
CA PRO A 82 11.95 9.09 25.96
C PRO A 82 12.35 10.50 25.54
N SER A 83 11.83 11.01 24.42
CA SER A 83 12.10 12.38 23.97
C SER A 83 11.63 13.46 24.96
N LEU A 84 10.51 13.21 25.64
CA LEU A 84 9.97 14.15 26.62
C LEU A 84 10.75 14.05 27.93
N VAL A 85 11.09 12.84 28.35
CA VAL A 85 11.95 12.61 29.52
C VAL A 85 13.31 13.28 29.31
N ALA A 86 13.97 13.08 28.17
CA ALA A 86 15.23 13.73 27.84
C ALA A 86 15.13 15.26 27.83
N ARG A 87 14.06 15.82 27.25
CA ARG A 87 13.82 17.28 27.26
C ARG A 87 13.59 17.81 28.69
N LEU A 88 12.86 17.07 29.53
CA LEU A 88 12.65 17.43 30.92
C LEU A 88 13.95 17.32 31.71
N LYS A 89 14.76 16.30 31.47
CA LYS A 89 16.08 16.13 32.08
C LYS A 89 17.00 17.30 31.74
N GLU A 90 17.06 17.72 30.48
CA GLU A 90 17.81 18.93 30.08
C GLU A 90 17.22 20.21 30.68
N ALA A 91 15.89 20.33 30.75
CA ALA A 91 15.27 21.46 31.46
C ALA A 91 15.66 21.47 32.95
N PHE A 92 15.74 20.29 33.57
CA PHE A 92 16.10 20.12 34.97
C PHE A 92 17.55 20.50 35.27
N LYS A 93 18.48 20.24 34.34
CA LYS A 93 19.88 20.72 34.44
C LYS A 93 19.96 22.25 34.53
N ASN A 94 19.02 22.96 33.89
CA ASN A 94 18.95 24.42 33.91
C ASN A 94 18.19 24.99 35.13
N GLY A 95 17.78 24.14 36.07
CA GLY A 95 17.05 24.50 37.28
C GLY A 95 15.65 23.87 37.35
N ILE A 96 15.32 23.30 38.52
CA ILE A 96 14.08 22.55 38.73
C ILE A 96 13.18 23.30 39.71
N LYS A 97 11.96 23.63 39.28
CA LYS A 97 10.94 24.24 40.13
C LYS A 97 10.08 23.20 40.86
N ARG A 98 10.70 22.29 41.61
CA ARG A 98 10.04 21.12 42.24
C ARG A 98 8.91 21.46 43.23
N TYR A 99 8.92 22.69 43.72
CA TYR A 99 7.98 23.18 44.74
C TYR A 99 7.00 24.20 44.19
N ALA A 100 7.11 24.60 42.91
CA ALA A 100 6.15 25.51 42.33
C ALA A 100 4.81 24.79 42.13
N ILE A 101 3.69 25.45 42.47
CA ILE A 101 2.35 24.86 42.48
C ILE A 101 1.99 24.26 41.12
N GLU A 102 2.36 24.95 40.02
CA GLU A 102 2.16 24.45 38.67
C GLU A 102 2.85 23.10 38.43
N ASP A 103 3.96 22.85 39.12
CA ASP A 103 4.83 21.69 39.00
C ASP A 103 4.63 20.64 40.11
N HIS A 104 3.56 20.70 40.90
CA HIS A 104 3.23 19.62 41.81
C HIS A 104 2.93 18.31 41.05
N LEU A 105 3.27 17.18 41.67
CA LEU A 105 2.80 15.86 41.26
C LEU A 105 1.43 15.60 41.87
N LYS A 106 0.64 14.72 41.27
CA LYS A 106 -0.69 14.37 41.80
C LYS A 106 -0.75 12.89 42.11
N ALA A 107 -1.05 12.55 43.35
CA ALA A 107 -1.16 11.17 43.82
C ALA A 107 -2.50 10.92 44.53
N THR A 108 -2.89 9.66 44.64
CA THR A 108 -4.09 9.25 45.37
C THR A 108 -3.76 8.19 46.41
N THR A 109 -4.41 8.26 47.57
CA THR A 109 -4.39 7.28 48.67
C THR A 109 -5.78 7.27 49.33
N THR A 110 -5.97 6.63 50.48
CA THR A 110 -7.19 6.78 51.31
C THR A 110 -6.95 7.76 52.45
N GLU A 111 -8.01 8.40 52.96
CA GLU A 111 -7.89 9.31 54.12
C GLU A 111 -7.19 8.64 55.32
N ALA A 112 -7.55 7.39 55.64
CA ALA A 112 -6.95 6.64 56.74
C ALA A 112 -5.45 6.37 56.55
N GLU A 113 -5.01 6.06 55.33
CA GLU A 113 -3.58 5.86 55.02
C GLU A 113 -2.81 7.18 55.02
N PHE A 114 -3.45 8.29 54.63
CA PHE A 114 -2.83 9.61 54.72
C PHE A 114 -2.62 10.03 56.17
N ASP A 115 -3.60 9.81 57.05
CA ASP A 115 -3.43 10.06 58.48
C ASP A 115 -2.31 9.23 59.07
N ARG A 116 -2.31 7.93 58.79
CA ARG A 116 -1.25 7.01 59.25
C ARG A 116 0.13 7.49 58.81
N LEU A 117 0.24 8.04 57.61
CA LEU A 117 1.47 8.60 57.06
C LEU A 117 1.90 9.88 57.79
N LEU A 118 0.95 10.75 58.18
CA LEU A 118 1.24 11.91 59.03
C LEU A 118 1.69 11.47 60.43
N GLU A 119 0.97 10.55 61.08
CA GLU A 119 1.29 10.03 62.42
C GLU A 119 2.68 9.39 62.49
N LEU A 120 3.09 8.70 61.44
CA LEU A 120 4.41 8.05 61.38
C LEU A 120 5.56 9.06 61.28
N ASN A 121 5.34 10.19 60.61
CA ASN A 121 6.39 11.16 60.29
C ASN A 121 6.43 12.34 61.25
N PHE A 122 5.36 12.57 62.02
CA PHE A 122 5.26 13.68 62.96
C PHE A 122 4.82 13.16 64.33
N PRO A 123 5.64 13.32 65.38
CA PRO A 123 5.29 12.85 66.72
C PRO A 123 4.05 13.60 67.23
N LEU A 124 2.98 12.85 67.50
CA LEU A 124 1.76 13.37 68.10
C LEU A 124 1.77 13.15 69.61
N ASN A 125 1.20 14.08 70.37
CA ASN A 125 0.97 13.87 71.79
C ASN A 125 -0.24 12.96 71.98
N GLU A 126 -0.11 11.85 72.73
CA GLU A 126 -1.23 10.91 72.96
C GLU A 126 -2.47 11.58 73.58
N GLU A 127 -2.30 12.58 74.44
CA GLU A 127 -3.41 13.30 75.08
C GLU A 127 -4.10 14.31 74.15
N ARG A 128 -3.46 14.68 73.03
CA ARG A 128 -3.95 15.67 72.06
C ARG A 128 -3.90 15.15 70.63
N ARG A 129 -3.85 13.83 70.45
CA ARG A 129 -3.58 13.18 69.16
C ARG A 129 -4.49 13.72 68.06
N ASP A 130 -5.80 13.79 68.32
CA ASP A 130 -6.79 14.27 67.36
C ASP A 130 -6.60 15.75 67.00
N ALA A 131 -6.22 16.59 67.96
CA ALA A 131 -5.98 18.02 67.74
C ALA A 131 -4.67 18.26 66.98
N ASP A 132 -3.61 17.51 67.31
CA ASP A 132 -2.32 17.57 66.62
C ASP A 132 -2.45 17.07 65.17
N LEU A 133 -3.19 15.98 64.94
CA LEU A 133 -3.49 15.46 63.61
C LEU A 133 -4.34 16.45 62.79
N ALA A 134 -5.36 17.06 63.40
CA ALA A 134 -6.16 18.11 62.74
C ALA A 134 -5.31 19.35 62.38
N HIS A 135 -4.34 19.71 63.22
CA HIS A 135 -3.40 20.78 62.93
C HIS A 135 -2.50 20.43 61.74
N LEU A 136 -1.95 19.21 61.69
CA LEU A 136 -1.16 18.73 60.56
C LEU A 136 -1.98 18.69 59.26
N ARG A 137 -3.22 18.20 59.30
CA ARG A 137 -4.14 18.23 58.14
C ARG A 137 -4.35 19.66 57.64
N THR A 138 -4.60 20.61 58.53
CA THR A 138 -4.78 22.01 58.18
C THR A 138 -3.53 22.59 57.51
N ARG A 139 -2.35 22.24 58.02
CA ARG A 139 -1.07 22.65 57.45
C ARG A 139 -0.77 21.98 56.10
N ALA A 140 -1.16 20.71 55.93
CA ALA A 140 -1.05 20.01 54.65
C ALA A 140 -2.00 20.61 53.59
N ALA A 141 -3.20 21.04 54.00
CA ALA A 141 -4.22 21.58 53.11
C ALA A 141 -3.84 22.93 52.48
N THR A 142 -2.84 23.64 53.00
CA THR A 142 -2.29 24.83 52.34
C THR A 142 -1.40 24.44 51.16
N HIS A 143 -1.82 24.76 49.93
CA HIS A 143 -0.95 24.73 48.76
C HIS A 143 0.19 25.75 48.96
N SER A 144 1.36 25.26 49.36
CA SER A 144 2.55 26.11 49.45
C SER A 144 3.40 25.99 48.19
N SER A 145 4.14 27.04 47.87
CA SER A 145 5.22 27.01 46.87
C SER A 145 6.62 26.96 47.50
N LEU A 146 6.70 26.96 48.83
CA LEU A 146 7.95 27.07 49.60
C LEU A 146 8.25 25.77 50.34
N LYS A 147 9.43 25.17 50.09
CA LYS A 147 9.91 23.93 50.72
C LYS A 147 9.73 23.93 52.24
N ASP A 148 10.16 25.00 52.91
CA ASP A 148 10.23 25.09 54.39
C ASP A 148 8.85 25.05 55.08
N THR A 149 7.79 25.33 54.33
CA THR A 149 6.42 25.37 54.87
C THR A 149 5.67 24.05 54.65
N MET A 150 6.14 23.18 53.75
CA MET A 150 5.53 21.90 53.45
C MET A 150 5.83 20.86 54.52
N LEU A 151 4.94 19.87 54.67
CA LEU A 151 5.15 18.74 55.56
C LEU A 151 6.09 17.73 54.89
N HIS A 152 7.22 17.45 55.53
CA HIS A 152 8.26 16.59 55.00
C HIS A 152 8.05 15.14 55.44
N VAL A 153 7.69 14.29 54.50
CA VAL A 153 7.42 12.87 54.72
C VAL A 153 8.69 12.09 54.39
N THR A 154 9.39 11.66 55.44
CA THR A 154 10.70 10.99 55.34
C THR A 154 10.57 9.48 55.19
N THR A 155 9.50 8.90 55.74
CA THR A 155 9.27 7.46 55.77
C THR A 155 7.87 7.14 55.23
N VAL A 156 7.82 6.27 54.22
CA VAL A 156 6.58 5.73 53.65
C VAL A 156 6.61 4.21 53.80
N PRO A 157 5.65 3.58 54.50
CA PRO A 157 5.58 2.13 54.56
C PRO A 157 5.43 1.51 53.15
N PRO A 158 6.09 0.38 52.85
CA PRO A 158 6.02 -0.26 51.53
C PRO A 158 4.59 -0.60 51.10
N ASP A 159 3.72 -0.88 52.06
CA ASP A 159 2.33 -1.29 51.85
C ASP A 159 1.37 -0.10 51.75
N THR A 160 1.82 1.14 51.99
CA THR A 160 0.96 2.33 51.91
C THR A 160 0.75 2.73 50.44
N PRO A 161 -0.50 2.68 49.92
CA PRO A 161 -0.77 2.86 48.50
C PRO A 161 -0.76 4.34 48.09
N LEU A 162 0.43 4.88 47.77
CA LEU A 162 0.59 6.21 47.16
C LEU A 162 0.66 6.10 45.64
N THR A 163 -0.49 6.18 44.98
CA THR A 163 -0.58 5.98 43.52
C THR A 163 -0.41 7.29 42.75
N LEU A 164 0.63 7.41 41.95
CA LEU A 164 0.90 8.55 41.06
C LEU A 164 -0.12 8.60 39.91
N ARG A 165 -0.95 9.65 39.89
CA ARG A 165 -1.94 9.91 38.83
C ARG A 165 -1.42 10.88 37.77
N ASN A 166 -0.63 11.87 38.15
CA ASN A 166 -0.01 12.82 37.22
C ASN A 166 1.45 13.11 37.59
N GLY A 167 2.33 13.14 36.58
CA GLY A 167 3.70 13.60 36.73
C GLY A 167 4.79 12.56 36.47
N GLN A 168 4.45 11.34 36.04
CA GLN A 168 5.41 10.25 35.82
C GLN A 168 6.65 10.59 34.95
N HIS A 169 6.52 11.47 33.94
CA HIS A 169 7.65 11.86 33.11
C HIS A 169 8.64 12.74 33.86
N ARG A 170 8.16 13.54 34.82
CA ARG A 170 8.99 14.37 35.71
C ARG A 170 9.70 13.48 36.73
N VAL A 171 8.97 12.53 37.32
CA VAL A 171 9.56 11.50 38.20
C VAL A 171 10.68 10.76 37.48
N GLN A 172 10.40 10.22 36.29
CA GLN A 172 11.40 9.50 35.50
C GLN A 172 12.60 10.39 35.13
N ALA A 173 12.37 11.62 34.68
CA ALA A 173 13.44 12.54 34.32
C ALA A 173 14.31 12.94 35.53
N LEU A 174 13.73 13.04 36.73
CA LEU A 174 14.49 13.30 37.95
C LEU A 174 15.32 12.09 38.34
N VAL A 175 14.73 10.88 38.33
CA VAL A 175 15.46 9.64 38.64
C VAL A 175 16.64 9.46 37.70
N GLU A 176 16.43 9.60 36.38
CA GLU A 176 17.51 9.51 35.39
C GLU A 176 18.58 10.60 35.55
N LEU A 177 18.20 11.80 36.00
CA LEU A 177 19.16 12.88 36.28
C LEU A 177 20.02 12.55 37.51
N CYS A 178 19.41 12.05 38.58
CA CYS A 178 20.13 11.64 39.77
C CYS A 178 21.04 10.44 39.50
N ASP A 179 20.60 9.49 38.67
CA ASP A 179 21.44 8.37 38.24
C ASP A 179 22.66 8.85 37.43
N GLU A 180 22.47 9.83 36.52
CA GLU A 180 23.56 10.49 35.79
C GLU A 180 24.53 11.21 36.74
N GLN A 181 24.01 11.92 37.76
CA GLN A 181 24.83 12.56 38.79
C GLN A 181 25.63 11.54 39.60
N LYS A 182 25.02 10.39 39.94
CA LYS A 182 25.69 9.31 40.66
C LYS A 182 26.84 8.72 39.84
N GLU A 183 26.63 8.49 38.54
CA GLU A 183 27.68 8.03 37.63
C GLU A 183 28.81 9.06 37.51
N LEU A 184 28.49 10.35 37.42
CA LEU A 184 29.49 11.44 37.35
C LEU A 184 30.29 11.60 38.65
N ALA A 185 29.64 11.50 39.81
CA ALA A 185 30.29 11.53 41.11
C ALA A 185 31.27 10.36 41.28
N ALA A 186 30.86 9.15 40.89
CA ALA A 186 31.73 7.97 40.89
C ALA A 186 32.94 8.12 39.95
N ALA A 187 32.79 8.89 38.86
CA ALA A 187 33.86 9.21 37.93
C ALA A 187 34.78 10.36 38.39
N GLY A 188 34.51 10.99 39.54
CA GLY A 188 35.28 12.14 40.05
C GLY A 188 35.13 13.40 39.19
N ALA A 189 33.98 13.56 38.53
CA ALA A 189 33.73 14.72 37.68
C ALA A 189 33.60 16.02 38.49
N PHE A 190 33.84 17.15 37.83
CA PHE A 190 33.72 18.48 38.40
C PHE A 190 32.55 19.23 37.76
N ASP A 191 31.86 20.07 38.53
CA ASP A 191 30.82 20.98 38.06
C ASP A 191 31.41 22.16 37.24
N GLU A 192 30.55 22.99 36.67
CA GLU A 192 30.96 24.17 35.88
C GLU A 192 31.77 25.20 36.69
N SER A 193 31.73 25.12 38.02
CA SER A 193 32.47 25.99 38.94
C SER A 193 33.80 25.36 39.41
N GLY A 194 34.12 24.14 38.95
CA GLY A 194 35.33 23.41 39.32
C GLY A 194 35.26 22.67 40.65
N ASN A 195 34.07 22.52 41.25
CA ASN A 195 33.88 21.70 42.46
C ASN A 195 33.56 20.25 42.10
N PRO A 196 34.01 19.26 42.87
CA PRO A 196 33.66 17.86 42.62
C PRO A 196 32.15 17.64 42.75
N ILE A 197 31.57 16.92 41.79
CA ILE A 197 30.16 16.52 41.82
C ILE A 197 29.97 15.47 42.91
N GLY A 198 29.10 15.77 43.88
CA GLY A 198 28.74 14.82 44.95
C GLY A 198 27.68 13.82 44.50
N GLU A 199 27.63 12.66 45.17
CA GLU A 199 26.53 11.71 44.99
C GLU A 199 25.16 12.36 45.31
N PRO A 200 24.08 11.97 44.61
CA PRO A 200 22.75 12.48 44.89
C PRO A 200 22.32 12.11 46.32
N VAL A 201 21.85 13.09 47.08
CA VAL A 201 21.30 12.90 48.43
C VAL A 201 19.81 12.57 48.36
N ASN A 202 19.22 12.02 49.43
CA ASN A 202 17.78 11.75 49.46
C ASN A 202 16.93 13.01 49.19
N ASP A 203 17.44 14.18 49.61
CA ASP A 203 16.80 15.46 49.33
C ASP A 203 16.68 15.79 47.82
N ASP A 204 17.55 15.22 46.99
CA ASP A 204 17.51 15.39 45.53
C ASP A 204 16.34 14.66 44.89
N TYR A 205 15.72 13.70 45.57
CA TYR A 205 14.54 12.96 45.09
C TYR A 205 13.22 13.54 45.57
N LEU A 206 13.24 14.60 46.39
CA LEU A 206 12.03 15.20 46.95
C LEU A 206 11.26 16.03 45.92
N TRP A 207 9.94 15.86 45.91
CA TRP A 207 9.03 16.65 45.09
C TRP A 207 7.73 16.95 45.86
N ALA A 208 7.15 18.13 45.63
CA ALA A 208 5.84 18.48 46.18
C ALA A 208 4.72 17.65 45.50
N VAL A 209 3.93 16.95 46.31
CA VAL A 209 2.87 16.05 45.84
C VAL A 209 1.55 16.46 46.46
N ASP A 210 0.59 16.80 45.60
CA ASP A 210 -0.81 16.98 45.97
C ASP A 210 -1.45 15.60 46.11
N VAL A 211 -1.98 15.29 47.29
CA VAL A 211 -2.56 13.99 47.63
C VAL A 211 -4.08 14.10 47.72
N TYR A 212 -4.77 13.16 47.08
CA TYR A 212 -6.23 13.11 47.02
C TYR A 212 -6.77 11.77 47.56
N ASP A 213 -7.95 11.81 48.16
CA ASP A 213 -8.67 10.63 48.65
C ASP A 213 -9.34 9.88 47.49
N ASN A 214 -8.80 8.71 47.16
CA ASN A 214 -9.30 7.83 46.12
C ASN A 214 -10.74 7.37 46.37
N SER A 215 -11.17 7.26 47.62
CA SER A 215 -12.53 6.81 47.97
C SER A 215 -13.61 7.85 47.66
N GLN A 216 -13.23 9.13 47.61
CA GLN A 216 -14.12 10.25 47.31
C GLN A 216 -14.12 10.67 45.83
N LEU A 217 -13.15 10.16 45.04
CA LEU A 217 -13.03 10.48 43.63
C LEU A 217 -13.95 9.62 42.76
N GLN A 218 -14.99 10.25 42.21
CA GLN A 218 -15.77 9.67 41.13
C GLN A 218 -14.92 9.55 39.84
N THR A 219 -15.36 8.69 38.91
CA THR A 219 -14.63 8.41 37.65
C THR A 219 -14.29 9.69 36.87
N GLU A 220 -15.22 10.65 36.75
CA GLU A 220 -14.98 11.93 36.04
C GLU A 220 -13.91 12.78 36.72
N THR A 221 -13.96 12.87 38.05
CA THR A 221 -13.02 13.64 38.87
C THR A 221 -11.61 13.03 38.82
N LEU A 222 -11.53 11.68 38.83
CA LEU A 222 -10.28 10.96 38.68
C LEU A 222 -9.65 11.16 37.29
N ASP A 223 -10.45 11.07 36.22
CA ASP A 223 -9.96 11.29 34.85
C ASP A 223 -9.50 12.76 34.66
N ALA A 224 -10.18 13.72 35.29
CA ALA A 224 -9.76 15.11 35.37
C ALA A 224 -8.42 15.29 36.10
N LEU A 225 -8.22 14.59 37.22
CA LEU A 225 -6.96 14.60 37.97
C LEU A 225 -5.78 14.07 37.14
N ILE A 226 -6.03 13.05 36.32
CA ILE A 226 -5.05 12.41 35.43
C ILE A 226 -4.71 13.33 34.23
N SER A 227 -5.67 14.12 33.75
CA SER A 227 -5.51 14.97 32.56
C SER A 227 -4.38 16.00 32.71
N ASN A 228 -3.63 16.25 31.63
CA ASN A 228 -2.69 17.38 31.56
C ASN A 228 -3.42 18.56 30.92
N ARG A 229 -3.88 19.50 31.74
CA ARG A 229 -4.67 20.66 31.29
C ARG A 229 -3.82 21.79 30.67
N ASP A 230 -2.50 21.79 30.90
CA ASP A 230 -1.63 22.88 30.41
C ASP A 230 -1.18 22.70 28.96
N VAL A 231 -1.48 23.70 28.13
CA VAL A 231 -1.06 23.79 26.70
C VAL A 231 0.47 23.81 26.54
N VAL A 232 1.21 24.26 27.57
CA VAL A 232 2.69 24.28 27.59
C VAL A 232 3.27 22.86 27.71
N ARG A 233 2.48 21.92 28.25
CA ARG A 233 2.87 20.52 28.43
C ARG A 233 2.41 19.72 27.21
N LYS A 234 3.16 18.66 26.88
CA LYS A 234 2.84 17.84 25.69
C LYS A 234 1.46 17.22 25.87
N ASN A 235 0.50 17.59 25.00
CA ASN A 235 -0.84 17.01 24.97
C ASN A 235 -0.76 15.48 24.86
N ASN A 236 -1.69 14.81 25.52
CA ASN A 236 -1.84 13.36 25.42
C ASN A 236 -2.08 12.95 23.96
N SER A 237 -1.62 11.76 23.56
CA SER A 237 -1.89 11.23 22.22
C SER A 237 -3.39 11.04 22.01
N GLU A 238 -3.83 11.11 20.75
CA GLU A 238 -5.24 10.89 20.41
C GLU A 238 -5.72 9.50 20.84
N GLY A 239 -4.86 8.47 20.72
CA GLY A 239 -5.17 7.10 21.15
C GLY A 239 -5.35 6.95 22.65
N TYR A 240 -4.51 7.62 23.47
CA TYR A 240 -4.68 7.63 24.93
C TYR A 240 -6.00 8.29 25.33
N ASN A 241 -6.29 9.45 24.73
CA ASN A 241 -7.56 10.13 24.97
C ASN A 241 -8.74 9.27 24.50
N ALA A 242 -8.65 8.61 23.35
CA ALA A 242 -9.69 7.74 22.83
C ALA A 242 -9.99 6.57 23.77
N LEU A 243 -8.95 5.91 24.31
CA LEU A 243 -9.11 4.82 25.27
C LEU A 243 -9.91 5.27 26.49
N ASN A 244 -9.55 6.40 27.10
CA ASN A 244 -10.21 6.90 28.30
C ASN A 244 -11.64 7.39 28.02
N ILE A 245 -11.82 8.17 26.94
CA ILE A 245 -13.14 8.67 26.51
C ILE A 245 -14.11 7.52 26.25
N ILE A 246 -13.68 6.49 25.50
CA ILE A 246 -14.53 5.36 25.16
C ILE A 246 -14.83 4.53 26.40
N THR A 247 -13.83 4.25 27.24
CA THR A 247 -14.02 3.48 28.47
C THR A 247 -15.05 4.15 29.38
N TYR A 248 -15.00 5.48 29.49
CA TYR A 248 -16.01 6.23 30.23
C TYR A 248 -17.39 6.15 29.58
N ILE A 249 -17.50 6.38 28.26
CA ILE A 249 -18.78 6.35 27.54
C ILE A 249 -19.44 4.95 27.61
N GLU A 250 -18.66 3.88 27.65
CA GLU A 250 -19.16 2.51 27.81
C GLU A 250 -19.74 2.23 29.20
N GLN A 251 -19.39 3.02 30.23
CA GLN A 251 -19.94 2.90 31.59
C GLN A 251 -21.26 3.66 31.76
N LEU A 252 -21.58 4.59 30.85
CA LEU A 252 -22.82 5.36 30.91
C LEU A 252 -24.03 4.54 30.46
N ASP A 253 -25.18 4.85 31.03
CA ASP A 253 -26.45 4.32 30.52
C ASP A 253 -26.80 4.91 29.13
N GLY A 254 -27.82 4.35 28.47
CA GLY A 254 -28.20 4.77 27.13
C GLY A 254 -28.64 6.24 27.02
N LYS A 255 -29.29 6.77 28.06
CA LYS A 255 -29.83 8.13 28.09
C LYS A 255 -28.73 9.15 28.36
N GLU A 256 -27.90 8.89 29.36
CA GLU A 256 -26.71 9.67 29.69
C GLU A 256 -25.72 9.71 28.53
N ARG A 257 -25.50 8.57 27.87
CA ARG A 257 -24.66 8.50 26.66
C ARG A 257 -25.19 9.39 25.55
N ALA A 258 -26.50 9.37 25.30
CA ALA A 258 -27.12 10.22 24.27
C ALA A 258 -26.99 11.71 24.60
N GLU A 259 -27.21 12.10 25.86
CA GLU A 259 -27.03 13.48 26.33
C GLU A 259 -25.58 13.95 26.26
N ARG A 260 -24.63 13.08 26.62
CA ARG A 260 -23.20 13.38 26.61
C ARG A 260 -22.67 13.55 25.19
N LEU A 261 -23.19 12.79 24.23
CA LEU A 261 -22.81 12.85 22.81
C LEU A 261 -23.50 13.98 22.01
N LYS A 262 -24.20 14.91 22.66
CA LYS A 262 -24.66 16.17 22.02
C LYS A 262 -23.48 17.12 21.83
N ALA A 263 -23.39 17.77 20.67
CA ALA A 263 -22.20 18.54 20.26
C ALA A 263 -21.72 19.59 21.28
N THR A 264 -22.63 20.38 21.85
CA THR A 264 -22.33 21.41 22.85
C THR A 264 -21.84 20.81 24.17
N ASN A 265 -22.46 19.71 24.60
CA ASN A 265 -22.14 19.03 25.85
C ASN A 265 -20.81 18.27 25.73
N PHE A 266 -20.62 17.55 24.63
CA PHE A 266 -19.44 16.74 24.38
C PHE A 266 -18.18 17.58 24.30
N LYS A 267 -18.19 18.71 23.57
CA LYS A 267 -17.03 19.61 23.49
C LYS A 267 -16.63 20.14 24.86
N ARG A 268 -17.62 20.62 25.63
CA ARG A 268 -17.40 21.15 26.98
C ARG A 268 -16.87 20.05 27.89
N TRP A 269 -17.46 18.87 27.85
CA TRP A 269 -17.03 17.72 28.63
C TRP A 269 -15.58 17.29 28.32
N LEU A 270 -15.20 17.21 27.04
CA LEU A 270 -13.82 16.88 26.64
C LEU A 270 -12.80 17.87 27.18
N ASN A 271 -13.12 19.16 27.14
CA ASN A 271 -12.27 20.20 27.69
C ASN A 271 -12.17 20.08 29.22
N ASN A 272 -13.30 19.89 29.91
CA ASN A 272 -13.36 19.92 31.37
C ASN A 272 -12.76 18.66 32.01
N VAL A 273 -13.05 17.48 31.45
CA VAL A 273 -12.63 16.18 32.04
C VAL A 273 -11.29 15.72 31.50
N PHE A 274 -11.02 15.87 30.20
CA PHE A 274 -9.78 15.35 29.61
C PHE A 274 -8.76 16.44 29.29
N GLY A 275 -9.09 17.72 29.49
CA GLY A 275 -8.19 18.84 29.16
C GLY A 275 -7.92 18.97 27.66
N VAL A 276 -8.79 18.42 26.81
CA VAL A 276 -8.55 18.36 25.35
C VAL A 276 -9.52 19.24 24.59
N ASN A 277 -9.00 20.32 24.02
CA ASN A 277 -9.75 21.17 23.10
C ASN A 277 -9.57 20.68 21.65
N LEU A 278 -10.31 19.64 21.28
CA LEU A 278 -10.21 19.03 19.96
C LEU A 278 -11.02 19.81 18.91
N THR A 279 -10.41 20.08 17.76
CA THR A 279 -11.03 20.79 16.63
C THR A 279 -12.05 19.94 15.86
N TYR A 280 -12.09 18.62 16.08
CA TYR A 280 -12.89 17.65 15.33
C TYR A 280 -13.92 16.91 16.19
N THR A 281 -14.48 17.58 17.20
CA THR A 281 -15.53 17.07 18.10
C THR A 281 -16.67 16.34 17.35
N THR A 282 -17.16 16.90 16.26
CA THR A 282 -18.26 16.30 15.46
C THR A 282 -17.88 14.94 14.87
N ARG A 283 -16.63 14.77 14.43
CA ARG A 283 -16.11 13.51 13.89
C ARG A 283 -16.09 12.44 14.98
N MET A 284 -15.59 12.79 16.17
CA MET A 284 -15.56 11.88 17.31
C MET A 284 -16.97 11.43 17.68
N ILE A 285 -17.94 12.35 17.77
CA ILE A 285 -19.33 11.99 18.08
C ILE A 285 -19.87 10.97 17.08
N SER A 286 -19.62 11.15 15.78
CA SER A 286 -20.09 10.22 14.74
C SER A 286 -19.52 8.81 14.90
N VAL A 287 -18.26 8.69 15.31
CA VAL A 287 -17.58 7.43 15.59
C VAL A 287 -18.10 6.82 16.90
N LEU A 288 -18.22 7.63 17.95
CA LEU A 288 -18.59 7.20 19.31
C LEU A 288 -20.06 6.81 19.44
N LYS A 289 -20.93 7.24 18.53
CA LYS A 289 -22.32 6.77 18.47
C LYS A 289 -22.41 5.29 18.10
N ASP A 290 -21.53 4.82 17.21
CA ASP A 290 -21.40 3.41 16.85
C ASP A 290 -20.71 2.63 17.99
N LYS A 291 -21.47 1.77 18.67
CA LYS A 291 -20.97 0.94 19.78
C LYS A 291 -19.94 -0.09 19.32
N HIS A 292 -20.12 -0.67 18.13
CA HIS A 292 -19.21 -1.70 17.62
C HIS A 292 -17.86 -1.08 17.28
N LEU A 293 -17.87 0.05 16.58
CA LEU A 293 -16.65 0.78 16.24
C LEU A 293 -15.93 1.29 17.49
N SER A 294 -16.67 1.83 18.47
CA SER A 294 -16.12 2.26 19.76
C SER A 294 -15.37 1.13 20.46
N LYS A 295 -15.99 -0.06 20.55
CA LYS A 295 -15.38 -1.24 21.18
C LYS A 295 -14.09 -1.68 20.46
N MET A 296 -14.08 -1.64 19.12
CA MET A 296 -12.87 -1.97 18.33
C MET A 296 -11.73 -0.99 18.61
N ILE A 297 -12.03 0.31 18.62
CA ILE A 297 -11.05 1.36 18.94
C ILE A 297 -10.51 1.17 20.36
N ARG A 298 -11.38 0.86 21.34
CA ARG A 298 -10.96 0.63 22.73
C ARG A 298 -9.92 -0.48 22.83
N TYR A 299 -10.16 -1.62 22.18
CA TYR A 299 -9.20 -2.73 22.19
C TYR A 299 -7.89 -2.37 21.48
N TYR A 300 -7.97 -1.68 20.35
CA TYR A 300 -6.79 -1.26 19.61
C TYR A 300 -5.92 -0.26 20.41
N CYS A 301 -6.53 0.81 20.91
CA CYS A 301 -5.88 1.83 21.74
C CYS A 301 -5.47 1.30 23.13
N GLY A 302 -6.02 0.16 23.56
CA GLY A 302 -5.55 -0.59 24.71
C GLY A 302 -4.14 -1.17 24.56
N THR A 303 -3.58 -1.23 23.35
CA THR A 303 -2.16 -1.55 23.11
C THR A 303 -1.31 -0.27 23.10
N ARG A 304 -0.02 -0.33 23.47
CA ARG A 304 0.86 0.86 23.38
C ARG A 304 1.08 1.31 21.95
N TYR A 305 1.05 0.38 21.01
CA TYR A 305 1.08 0.69 19.58
C TYR A 305 -0.12 1.54 19.17
N GLY A 306 -1.34 1.06 19.42
CA GLY A 306 -2.56 1.79 19.10
C GLY A 306 -2.67 3.14 19.80
N GLU A 307 -2.28 3.22 21.08
CA GLU A 307 -2.21 4.46 21.85
C GLU A 307 -1.40 5.56 21.16
N ASN A 308 -0.27 5.20 20.54
CA ASN A 308 0.65 6.16 19.92
C ASN A 308 0.31 6.51 18.46
N VAL A 309 -0.22 5.57 17.67
CA VAL A 309 -0.44 5.78 16.23
C VAL A 309 -1.86 6.17 15.86
N PHE A 310 -2.84 5.91 16.74
CA PHE A 310 -4.24 6.17 16.46
C PHE A 310 -4.51 7.65 16.14
N ASN A 311 -5.42 7.87 15.18
CA ASN A 311 -5.85 9.18 14.75
C ASN A 311 -7.35 9.22 14.44
N TRP A 312 -8.07 10.20 14.99
CA TRP A 312 -9.51 10.38 14.80
C TRP A 312 -9.91 10.70 13.36
N SER A 313 -9.02 11.29 12.56
CA SER A 313 -9.29 11.62 11.17
C SER A 313 -9.43 10.37 10.30
N LEU A 314 -8.54 9.38 10.44
CA LEU A 314 -8.69 8.10 9.74
C LEU A 314 -9.97 7.41 10.18
N MET A 315 -10.21 7.35 11.50
CA MET A 315 -11.38 6.67 12.04
C MET A 315 -12.70 7.30 11.60
N SER A 316 -12.74 8.62 11.46
CA SER A 316 -13.88 9.34 10.88
C SER A 316 -14.11 8.99 9.41
N ARG A 317 -13.06 8.75 8.62
CA ARG A 317 -13.20 8.32 7.23
C ARG A 317 -13.69 6.87 7.13
N ILE A 318 -13.14 5.98 7.96
CA ILE A 318 -13.62 4.60 8.13
C ILE A 318 -15.12 4.58 8.43
N GLN A 319 -15.55 5.36 9.43
CA GLN A 319 -16.96 5.49 9.80
C GLN A 319 -17.82 6.06 8.67
N ALA A 320 -17.29 7.03 7.91
CA ALA A 320 -17.99 7.62 6.78
C ALA A 320 -18.18 6.64 5.61
N GLY A 321 -17.30 5.64 5.48
CA GLY A 321 -17.40 4.59 4.46
C GLY A 321 -18.52 3.57 4.74
N LYS A 322 -18.96 3.45 6.00
CA LYS A 322 -20.07 2.57 6.43
C LYS A 322 -19.86 1.07 6.15
N GLN A 323 -18.61 0.62 6.18
CA GLN A 323 -18.20 -0.77 5.97
C GLN A 323 -17.64 -1.40 7.26
N THR A 324 -18.34 -1.21 8.39
CA THR A 324 -17.86 -1.57 9.74
C THR A 324 -17.45 -3.04 9.85
N GLU A 325 -18.12 -3.91 9.11
CA GLU A 325 -17.98 -5.36 9.07
C GLU A 325 -16.66 -5.77 8.41
N MET A 326 -16.26 -5.08 7.32
CA MET A 326 -14.94 -5.28 6.69
C MET A 326 -13.82 -4.81 7.59
N TRP A 327 -13.98 -3.63 8.21
CA TRP A 327 -13.02 -3.12 9.17
C TRP A 327 -12.88 -4.02 10.40
N LYS A 328 -13.96 -4.67 10.84
CA LYS A 328 -13.91 -5.67 11.92
C LYS A 328 -12.96 -6.83 11.61
N LEU A 329 -12.90 -7.30 10.36
CA LEU A 329 -11.91 -8.32 9.96
C LEU A 329 -10.48 -7.80 10.10
N GLU A 330 -10.22 -6.56 9.67
CA GLU A 330 -8.90 -5.95 9.75
C GLU A 330 -8.44 -5.72 11.19
N PHE A 331 -9.31 -5.21 12.05
CA PHE A 331 -9.05 -5.10 13.49
C PHE A 331 -8.84 -6.48 14.13
N LYS A 332 -9.58 -7.51 13.69
CA LYS A 332 -9.40 -8.89 14.17
C LYS A 332 -8.04 -9.46 13.76
N LYS A 333 -7.51 -9.14 12.57
CA LYS A 333 -6.14 -9.53 12.16
C LYS A 333 -5.10 -8.95 13.12
N PHE A 334 -5.22 -7.66 13.47
CA PHE A 334 -4.35 -7.04 14.48
C PHE A 334 -4.47 -7.71 15.85
N GLN A 335 -5.70 -7.92 16.33
CA GLN A 335 -5.94 -8.56 17.63
C GLN A 335 -5.41 -9.99 17.68
N ASN A 336 -5.61 -10.77 16.61
CA ASN A 336 -5.10 -12.13 16.49
C ASN A 336 -3.56 -12.16 16.55
N PHE A 337 -2.90 -11.20 15.88
CA PHE A 337 -1.46 -11.02 16.02
C PHE A 337 -1.08 -10.74 17.48
N CYS A 338 -1.73 -9.79 18.14
CA CYS A 338 -1.44 -9.45 19.54
C CYS A 338 -1.58 -10.65 20.47
N SER A 339 -2.72 -11.36 20.39
CA SER A 339 -3.01 -12.49 21.28
C SER A 339 -2.08 -13.67 21.01
N THR A 340 -1.73 -13.94 19.76
CA THR A 340 -0.88 -15.07 19.38
C THR A 340 0.58 -14.82 19.73
N ILE A 341 1.07 -13.60 19.51
CA ILE A 341 2.49 -13.28 19.72
C ILE A 341 2.80 -12.94 21.17
N PHE A 342 2.03 -12.04 21.78
CA PHE A 342 2.30 -11.55 23.14
C PHE A 342 1.52 -12.29 24.23
N GLY A 343 0.48 -13.02 23.85
CA GLY A 343 -0.50 -13.55 24.80
C GLY A 343 -1.47 -12.46 25.27
N VAL A 344 -2.68 -12.90 25.65
CA VAL A 344 -3.79 -12.01 26.04
C VAL A 344 -3.44 -11.10 27.23
N LYS A 345 -2.57 -11.58 28.13
CA LYS A 345 -2.20 -10.88 29.37
C LYS A 345 -1.09 -9.83 29.21
N HIS A 346 -0.27 -9.89 28.15
CA HIS A 346 0.94 -9.05 28.06
C HIS A 346 0.87 -7.98 26.97
N GLN A 347 -0.14 -8.00 26.09
CA GLN A 347 -0.27 -7.06 24.96
C GLN A 347 -0.21 -5.56 25.34
N ASN A 348 -0.62 -5.22 26.57
CA ASN A 348 -0.62 -3.87 27.12
C ASN A 348 0.71 -3.47 27.79
N LEU A 349 1.63 -4.42 28.01
CA LEU A 349 2.93 -4.22 28.63
C LEU A 349 4.05 -3.94 27.62
N ILE A 350 3.82 -4.28 26.34
CA ILE A 350 4.80 -4.11 25.27
C ILE A 350 4.93 -2.63 24.93
N ALA A 351 6.13 -2.05 25.05
CA ALA A 351 6.37 -0.66 24.74
C ALA A 351 6.27 -0.36 23.24
N TYR A 352 5.95 0.88 22.86
CA TYR A 352 5.84 1.30 21.47
C TYR A 352 7.18 1.20 20.71
N SER A 353 8.31 1.42 21.38
CA SER A 353 9.65 1.19 20.82
C SER A 353 9.87 -0.27 20.44
N ASP A 354 9.45 -1.20 21.29
CA ASP A 354 9.57 -2.64 21.02
C ASP A 354 8.68 -3.06 19.86
N TRP A 355 7.46 -2.51 19.79
CA TRP A 355 6.55 -2.69 18.65
C TRP A 355 7.21 -2.30 17.33
N LYS A 356 7.93 -1.17 17.28
CA LYS A 356 8.64 -0.75 16.07
C LYS A 356 9.70 -1.76 15.64
N LEU A 357 10.45 -2.32 16.59
CA LEU A 357 11.46 -3.33 16.29
C LEU A 357 10.83 -4.63 15.76
N ILE A 358 9.72 -5.07 16.36
CA ILE A 358 9.00 -6.27 15.93
C ILE A 358 8.36 -6.08 14.55
N LEU A 359 7.76 -4.92 14.30
CA LEU A 359 7.14 -4.61 12.99
C LEU A 359 8.19 -4.33 11.89
N ALA A 360 9.44 -4.04 12.26
CA ALA A 360 10.55 -3.87 11.32
C ALA A 360 11.20 -5.20 10.90
N LEU A 361 10.79 -6.34 11.47
CA LEU A 361 11.25 -7.66 11.04
C LEU A 361 10.76 -7.96 9.62
N ASP A 362 11.63 -8.59 8.82
CA ASP A 362 11.25 -9.00 7.47
C ASP A 362 10.15 -10.06 7.49
N GLN A 363 9.36 -10.12 6.40
CA GLN A 363 8.36 -11.18 6.21
C GLN A 363 9.01 -12.56 6.27
N GLY A 364 8.31 -13.53 6.86
CA GLY A 364 8.87 -14.85 7.16
C GLY A 364 9.78 -14.88 8.39
N ARG A 365 10.09 -13.72 8.99
CA ARG A 365 10.85 -13.56 10.24
C ARG A 365 12.05 -14.50 10.33
N PRO A 366 13.08 -14.30 9.49
CA PRO A 366 14.22 -15.20 9.44
C PRO A 366 14.83 -15.39 10.82
N LEU A 367 15.12 -16.65 11.17
CA LEU A 367 15.63 -17.00 12.50
C LEU A 367 16.89 -16.21 12.88
N GLY A 368 17.75 -15.90 11.92
CA GLY A 368 18.94 -15.06 12.15
C GLY A 368 18.60 -13.65 12.65
N GLN A 369 17.55 -13.02 12.11
CA GLN A 369 17.09 -11.71 12.56
C GLN A 369 16.41 -11.79 13.93
N LEU A 370 15.53 -12.78 14.12
CA LEU A 370 14.88 -13.00 15.42
C LEU A 370 15.90 -13.26 16.53
N ARG A 371 16.89 -14.10 16.26
CA ARG A 371 17.98 -14.38 17.21
C ARG A 371 18.79 -13.11 17.49
N LEU A 372 19.12 -12.30 16.49
CA LEU A 372 19.84 -11.04 16.71
C LEU A 372 19.01 -10.03 17.52
N LEU A 373 17.70 -9.98 17.31
CA LEU A 373 16.79 -9.09 18.03
C LEU A 373 16.54 -9.56 19.47
N PHE A 374 16.45 -10.87 19.75
CA PHE A 374 16.12 -11.36 21.10
C PHE A 374 17.37 -11.78 21.90
N PHE A 375 18.32 -12.45 21.25
CA PHE A 375 19.45 -13.11 21.90
C PHE A 375 20.78 -12.74 21.24
N PRO A 376 21.18 -11.45 21.33
CA PRO A 376 22.44 -10.99 20.75
C PRO A 376 23.65 -11.60 21.49
N LYS A 377 24.69 -11.90 20.74
CA LYS A 377 26.04 -12.22 21.23
C LYS A 377 26.92 -10.98 21.14
N ARG A 378 27.97 -10.93 21.96
CA ARG A 378 28.95 -9.84 21.91
C ARG A 378 29.61 -9.73 20.54
N GLU A 379 29.90 -10.88 19.93
CA GLU A 379 30.46 -11.01 18.59
C GLU A 379 29.57 -10.44 17.48
N ASP A 380 28.27 -10.23 17.73
CA ASP A 380 27.38 -9.62 16.74
C ASP A 380 27.64 -8.11 16.56
N TYR A 381 28.24 -7.45 17.56
CA TYR A 381 28.35 -6.00 17.62
C TYR A 381 29.77 -5.47 17.87
N TRP A 382 30.62 -6.18 18.61
CA TRP A 382 31.87 -5.65 19.17
C TRP A 382 33.11 -6.50 18.88
N VAL A 383 33.18 -7.19 17.75
CA VAL A 383 34.44 -7.88 17.38
C VAL A 383 35.52 -6.84 17.07
N GLU A 384 36.64 -6.90 17.81
CA GLU A 384 37.90 -6.27 17.42
C GLU A 384 38.41 -6.95 16.14
N TYR A 385 38.03 -6.42 14.98
CA TYR A 385 38.65 -6.81 13.71
C TYR A 385 39.78 -5.83 13.42
N THR A 386 41.02 -6.29 13.59
CA THR A 386 42.24 -5.56 13.27
C THR A 386 42.43 -5.27 11.77
N ASP A 387 41.62 -5.85 10.86
CA ASP A 387 41.91 -5.82 9.41
C ASP A 387 40.74 -5.48 8.47
N ALA A 388 39.60 -4.98 8.97
CA ALA A 388 38.47 -4.59 8.12
C ALA A 388 38.42 -3.06 7.90
N PRO A 389 38.20 -2.56 6.66
CA PRO A 389 38.11 -1.12 6.40
C PRO A 389 36.97 -0.46 7.19
N PRO A 390 37.10 0.82 7.59
CA PRO A 390 36.16 1.53 8.45
C PRO A 390 34.89 1.92 7.67
N GLY A 391 34.08 0.94 7.33
CA GLY A 391 32.70 1.10 6.89
C GLY A 391 31.81 0.45 7.94
N LYS A 392 31.25 1.25 8.87
CA LYS A 392 30.25 0.81 9.86
C LYS A 392 29.23 -0.09 9.16
N ARG A 393 29.31 -1.41 9.35
CA ARG A 393 28.22 -2.31 8.97
C ARG A 393 27.00 -1.83 9.74
N LYS A 394 25.98 -1.33 9.04
CA LYS A 394 24.68 -1.02 9.65
C LYS A 394 24.08 -2.36 10.10
N THR A 395 24.37 -2.79 11.32
CA THR A 395 23.65 -3.90 11.94
C THR A 395 22.17 -3.53 12.01
N PRO A 396 21.24 -4.42 11.62
CA PRO A 396 19.82 -4.07 11.47
C PRO A 396 19.15 -3.66 12.79
N PHE A 397 19.73 -4.03 13.93
CA PHE A 397 19.22 -3.67 15.26
C PHE A 397 20.36 -3.15 16.16
N PRO A 398 20.81 -1.88 15.99
CA PRO A 398 21.89 -1.32 16.80
C PRO A 398 21.55 -1.33 18.30
N ILE A 399 22.57 -1.47 19.15
CA ILE A 399 22.46 -1.42 20.61
C ILE A 399 23.14 -0.12 21.10
N SER A 400 22.70 0.45 22.22
CA SER A 400 23.32 1.66 22.79
C SER A 400 24.83 1.46 23.01
N ASN A 401 25.60 2.53 22.81
CA ASN A 401 27.04 2.54 23.06
C ASN A 401 27.35 2.35 24.56
N ASP A 402 26.40 2.58 25.45
CA ASP A 402 26.61 2.40 26.90
C ASP A 402 27.00 0.95 27.22
N TYR A 403 26.41 -0.02 26.51
CA TYR A 403 26.75 -1.44 26.63
C TYR A 403 28.09 -1.81 25.97
N SER A 404 28.57 -0.99 25.04
CA SER A 404 29.91 -1.15 24.47
C SER A 404 31.01 -0.83 25.50
N SER A 405 30.74 0.14 26.38
CA SER A 405 31.67 0.57 27.43
C SER A 405 31.62 -0.34 28.67
N LYS A 406 30.45 -0.88 29.02
CA LYS A 406 30.23 -1.76 30.19
C LYS A 406 30.55 -3.25 29.93
N LEU A 407 30.85 -3.64 28.67
CA LEU A 407 31.23 -4.99 28.20
C LEU A 407 30.28 -6.17 28.50
N GLU A 408 29.14 -5.95 29.16
CA GLU A 408 28.20 -7.01 29.54
C GLU A 408 26.79 -6.75 29.01
N LEU A 409 26.24 -7.75 28.32
CA LEU A 409 24.82 -7.79 27.93
C LEU A 409 23.99 -8.34 29.09
N PRO A 410 22.71 -7.93 29.24
CA PRO A 410 21.82 -8.51 30.24
C PRO A 410 21.73 -10.03 30.10
N LYS A 411 21.90 -10.76 31.20
CA LYS A 411 21.81 -12.23 31.22
C LYS A 411 20.38 -12.67 31.42
N LEU A 412 20.04 -13.81 30.82
CA LEU A 412 18.79 -14.52 31.07
C LEU A 412 18.90 -15.37 32.34
N ASP A 413 17.80 -15.52 33.07
CA ASP A 413 17.66 -16.42 34.24
C ASP A 413 18.01 -17.87 33.88
N SER A 414 17.69 -18.26 32.65
CA SER A 414 18.07 -19.54 32.07
C SER A 414 18.45 -19.34 30.61
N PRO A 415 19.39 -20.11 30.07
CA PRO A 415 19.72 -20.06 28.66
C PRO A 415 18.56 -20.55 27.77
N ILE A 416 18.63 -20.22 26.48
CA ILE A 416 17.77 -20.80 25.44
C ILE A 416 18.63 -21.48 24.38
N VAL A 417 18.21 -22.65 23.91
CA VAL A 417 18.90 -23.38 22.84
C VAL A 417 18.19 -23.12 21.51
N ILE A 418 18.92 -22.59 20.54
CA ILE A 418 18.44 -22.32 19.18
C ILE A 418 19.41 -22.99 18.21
N GLN A 419 18.93 -23.92 17.38
CA GLN A 419 19.76 -24.68 16.42
C GLN A 419 21.03 -25.27 17.06
N ASN A 420 20.89 -25.93 18.22
CA ASN A 420 21.98 -26.53 19.00
C ASN A 420 23.05 -25.54 19.51
N GLN A 421 22.79 -24.23 19.46
CA GLN A 421 23.61 -23.22 20.13
C GLN A 421 22.87 -22.65 21.32
N GLU A 422 23.60 -22.50 22.42
CA GLU A 422 23.09 -21.90 23.64
C GLU A 422 23.26 -20.38 23.64
N PHE A 423 22.21 -19.68 24.05
CA PHE A 423 22.21 -18.23 24.20
C PHE A 423 21.78 -17.87 25.62
N SER A 424 22.66 -17.17 26.34
CA SER A 424 22.45 -16.80 27.74
C SER A 424 22.14 -15.30 27.92
N ASN A 425 22.13 -14.52 26.84
CA ASN A 425 21.95 -13.07 26.90
C ASN A 425 20.61 -12.65 26.29
N ARG A 426 20.05 -11.60 26.87
CA ARG A 426 18.86 -10.89 26.42
C ARG A 426 19.26 -9.58 25.75
N ARG A 427 18.49 -9.13 24.75
CA ARG A 427 18.70 -7.78 24.19
C ARG A 427 18.40 -6.71 25.23
N PRO A 428 19.31 -5.74 25.44
CA PRO A 428 19.07 -4.61 26.34
C PRO A 428 17.93 -3.73 25.84
N ASP A 429 17.21 -3.15 26.79
CA ASP A 429 16.11 -2.18 26.56
C ASP A 429 14.98 -2.70 25.64
N PHE A 430 14.86 -4.03 25.47
CA PHE A 430 13.85 -4.66 24.63
C PHE A 430 12.92 -5.57 25.42
N LEU A 431 11.61 -5.28 25.34
CA LEU A 431 10.54 -5.99 26.04
C LEU A 431 10.73 -6.03 27.57
N VAL A 432 11.42 -5.03 28.15
CA VAL A 432 11.92 -5.03 29.55
C VAL A 432 10.83 -5.38 30.57
N ASN A 433 9.58 -5.03 30.30
CA ASN A 433 8.43 -5.31 31.17
C ASN A 433 7.99 -6.79 31.21
N LEU A 434 8.63 -7.66 30.41
CA LEU A 434 8.34 -9.10 30.39
C LEU A 434 9.37 -9.87 31.22
N SER A 435 8.88 -10.86 31.98
CA SER A 435 9.73 -11.88 32.58
C SER A 435 10.47 -12.68 31.51
N ASP A 436 11.56 -13.34 31.88
CA ASP A 436 12.37 -14.11 30.92
C ASP A 436 11.60 -15.27 30.28
N ALA A 437 10.66 -15.88 31.01
CA ALA A 437 9.77 -16.88 30.44
C ALA A 437 8.89 -16.28 29.33
N SER A 438 8.18 -15.18 29.62
CA SER A 438 7.33 -14.50 28.64
C SER A 438 8.13 -13.92 27.47
N TYR A 439 9.35 -13.45 27.71
CA TYR A 439 10.27 -12.98 26.68
C TYR A 439 10.63 -14.08 25.67
N LYS A 440 10.98 -15.27 26.17
CA LYS A 440 11.26 -16.46 25.34
C LYS A 440 10.02 -16.92 24.60
N ASP A 441 8.83 -16.82 25.21
CA ASP A 441 7.58 -17.21 24.55
C ASP A 441 7.25 -16.29 23.38
N VAL A 442 7.46 -14.97 23.50
CA VAL A 442 7.30 -14.05 22.35
C VAL A 442 8.22 -14.45 21.21
N PHE A 443 9.49 -14.79 21.48
CA PHE A 443 10.41 -15.30 20.47
C PHE A 443 9.88 -16.58 19.80
N ARG A 444 9.47 -17.58 20.61
CA ARG A 444 8.92 -18.84 20.08
C ARG A 444 7.68 -18.62 19.25
N ASN A 445 6.78 -17.74 19.67
CA ASN A 445 5.54 -17.42 18.96
C ASN A 445 5.84 -16.74 17.63
N LEU A 446 6.77 -15.78 17.59
CA LEU A 446 7.20 -15.12 16.35
C LEU A 446 7.85 -16.12 15.39
N HIS A 447 8.69 -17.03 15.91
CA HIS A 447 9.37 -18.06 15.13
C HIS A 447 8.44 -19.16 14.60
N THR A 448 7.40 -19.52 15.36
CA THR A 448 6.42 -20.54 14.96
C THR A 448 5.43 -19.97 13.94
N HIS A 449 5.07 -18.69 14.07
CA HIS A 449 4.06 -18.03 13.23
C HIS A 449 4.68 -17.05 12.24
N GLN A 450 5.66 -17.50 11.46
CA GLN A 450 6.49 -16.67 10.56
C GLN A 450 5.68 -15.81 9.58
N ASN A 451 4.55 -16.34 9.11
CA ASN A 451 3.69 -15.70 8.12
C ASN A 451 2.50 -14.95 8.72
N LEU A 452 2.39 -14.87 10.06
CA LEU A 452 1.28 -14.18 10.70
C LEU A 452 1.40 -12.66 10.48
N TYR A 453 0.56 -12.13 9.58
CA TYR A 453 0.54 -10.71 9.24
C TYR A 453 0.02 -9.85 10.39
N CYS A 454 0.69 -8.72 10.64
CA CYS A 454 0.22 -7.66 11.54
C CYS A 454 -0.06 -6.39 10.71
N PRO A 455 -1.32 -5.96 10.56
CA PRO A 455 -1.58 -4.70 9.87
C PRO A 455 -1.08 -3.51 10.69
N THR A 456 -0.33 -2.61 10.04
CA THR A 456 0.08 -1.35 10.65
C THR A 456 -0.98 -0.26 10.42
N TRP A 457 -0.89 0.85 11.16
CA TRP A 457 -1.79 1.98 10.96
C TRP A 457 -1.65 2.57 9.55
N ASN A 458 -0.43 2.59 9.00
CA ASN A 458 -0.19 3.03 7.62
C ASN A 458 -0.86 2.09 6.61
N ASN A 459 -0.80 0.76 6.83
CA ASN A 459 -1.55 -0.18 5.99
C ASN A 459 -3.04 0.13 5.99
N TRP A 460 -3.62 0.52 7.13
CA TRP A 460 -5.01 0.93 7.21
C TRP A 460 -5.30 2.29 6.57
N VAL A 461 -4.37 3.24 6.62
CA VAL A 461 -4.50 4.50 5.87
C VAL A 461 -4.58 4.22 4.37
N ASP A 462 -3.71 3.36 3.85
CA ASP A 462 -3.69 2.99 2.45
C ASP A 462 -4.92 2.17 2.07
N LEU A 463 -5.34 1.24 2.92
CA LEU A 463 -6.54 0.43 2.72
C LEU A 463 -7.82 1.28 2.70
N GLU A 464 -7.94 2.25 3.59
CA GLU A 464 -9.09 3.16 3.61
C GLU A 464 -9.15 3.99 2.33
N LYS A 465 -8.02 4.60 1.95
CA LYS A 465 -7.94 5.46 0.78
C LYS A 465 -8.20 4.70 -0.52
N ASN A 466 -7.49 3.58 -0.72
CA ASN A 466 -7.41 2.91 -2.00
C ASN A 466 -8.47 1.82 -2.19
N VAL A 467 -9.02 1.27 -1.10
CA VAL A 467 -10.01 0.19 -1.16
C VAL A 467 -11.33 0.63 -0.56
N SER A 468 -11.38 0.90 0.75
CA SER A 468 -12.65 1.17 1.43
C SER A 468 -13.42 2.33 0.80
N SER A 469 -12.78 3.48 0.58
CA SER A 469 -13.47 4.64 -0.01
C SER A 469 -13.95 4.39 -1.44
N VAL A 470 -13.21 3.57 -2.20
CA VAL A 470 -13.54 3.19 -3.58
C VAL A 470 -14.72 2.24 -3.58
N VAL A 471 -14.68 1.18 -2.77
CA VAL A 471 -15.78 0.22 -2.60
C VAL A 471 -17.06 0.94 -2.18
N SER A 472 -17.00 1.86 -1.21
CA SER A 472 -18.17 2.66 -0.84
C SER A 472 -18.77 3.36 -2.04
N LYS A 473 -17.96 4.04 -2.87
CA LYS A 473 -18.46 4.73 -4.08
C LYS A 473 -19.07 3.75 -5.08
N ILE A 474 -18.41 2.63 -5.35
CA ILE A 474 -18.91 1.58 -6.25
C ILE A 474 -20.25 1.01 -5.74
N LEU A 475 -20.40 0.78 -4.44
CA LEU A 475 -21.66 0.33 -3.86
C LEU A 475 -22.81 1.32 -4.12
N HIS A 476 -22.56 2.63 -4.10
CA HIS A 476 -23.58 3.60 -4.52
C HIS A 476 -23.98 3.42 -5.98
N HIS A 477 -23.01 3.16 -6.88
CA HIS A 477 -23.32 2.88 -8.29
C HIS A 477 -24.15 1.61 -8.44
N ILE A 478 -23.80 0.54 -7.73
CA ILE A 478 -24.55 -0.73 -7.73
C ILE A 478 -25.99 -0.50 -7.28
N MET A 479 -26.21 0.21 -6.17
CA MET A 479 -27.56 0.51 -5.68
C MET A 479 -28.37 1.28 -6.72
N MET A 480 -27.77 2.26 -7.38
CA MET A 480 -28.40 3.05 -8.43
C MET A 480 -28.69 2.24 -9.70
N TRP A 481 -27.93 1.17 -9.99
CA TRP A 481 -28.20 0.28 -11.11
C TRP A 481 -29.39 -0.64 -10.84
N ILE A 482 -29.57 -1.07 -9.59
CA ILE A 482 -30.64 -1.97 -9.17
C ILE A 482 -31.92 -1.22 -8.88
N GLU A 483 -31.83 -0.07 -8.21
CA GLU A 483 -32.95 0.78 -7.82
C GLU A 483 -32.60 2.25 -8.12
N PRO A 484 -32.94 2.77 -9.32
CA PRO A 484 -32.57 4.13 -9.74
C PRO A 484 -33.14 5.24 -8.84
N SER A 485 -34.20 4.95 -8.08
CA SER A 485 -34.82 5.87 -7.13
C SER A 485 -34.09 5.93 -5.77
N TRP A 486 -33.19 4.97 -5.50
CA TRP A 486 -32.50 4.85 -4.22
C TRP A 486 -31.60 6.05 -3.95
N LYS A 487 -31.59 6.53 -2.70
CA LYS A 487 -30.79 7.66 -2.27
C LYS A 487 -30.01 7.31 -1.02
N LEU A 488 -28.71 7.61 -1.04
CA LEU A 488 -27.90 7.51 0.16
C LEU A 488 -28.42 8.48 1.24
N PRO A 489 -28.62 8.01 2.49
CA PRO A 489 -29.01 8.89 3.57
C PRO A 489 -28.00 10.04 3.77
N SER A 490 -28.52 11.24 4.03
CA SER A 490 -27.66 12.40 4.31
C SER A 490 -26.83 12.16 5.58
N LYS A 491 -25.58 12.62 5.63
CA LYS A 491 -24.70 12.45 6.81
C LYS A 491 -25.26 13.04 8.12
N SER A 492 -26.24 13.94 8.00
CA SER A 492 -26.95 14.57 9.10
C SER A 492 -28.23 13.84 9.53
N SER A 493 -28.73 12.86 8.77
CA SER A 493 -29.96 12.14 9.10
C SER A 493 -29.74 11.11 10.21
N HIS A 494 -30.82 10.75 10.90
CA HIS A 494 -30.80 9.66 11.87
C HIS A 494 -30.54 8.30 11.20
N GLU A 495 -31.07 8.09 9.99
CA GLU A 495 -30.86 6.90 9.17
C GLU A 495 -29.39 6.66 8.85
N TRP A 496 -28.60 7.72 8.64
CA TRP A 496 -27.16 7.59 8.44
C TRP A 496 -26.47 6.93 9.63
N ILE A 497 -26.97 7.08 10.86
CA ILE A 497 -26.33 6.49 12.04
C ILE A 497 -26.44 4.95 11.98
N SER A 498 -27.61 4.43 11.63
CA SER A 498 -27.90 2.99 11.54
C SER A 498 -27.55 2.37 10.19
N PHE A 499 -27.26 3.17 9.16
CA PHE A 499 -26.95 2.67 7.82
C PHE A 499 -25.79 1.64 7.81
N SER A 500 -26.05 0.48 7.21
CA SER A 500 -25.05 -0.57 6.91
C SER A 500 -25.15 -0.99 5.45
N TRP A 501 -24.00 -1.08 4.76
CA TRP A 501 -23.96 -1.60 3.39
C TRP A 501 -24.39 -3.07 3.32
N LEU A 502 -24.13 -3.87 4.35
CA LEU A 502 -24.54 -5.27 4.37
C LEU A 502 -26.06 -5.41 4.31
N GLU A 503 -26.78 -4.64 5.14
CA GLU A 503 -28.25 -4.64 5.18
C GLU A 503 -28.85 -4.12 3.85
N GLN A 504 -28.23 -3.13 3.21
CA GLN A 504 -28.71 -2.64 1.90
C GLN A 504 -28.50 -3.68 0.79
N ILE A 505 -27.35 -4.34 0.74
CA ILE A 505 -27.08 -5.37 -0.26
C ILE A 505 -27.97 -6.59 -0.03
N GLU A 506 -28.16 -7.00 1.22
CA GLU A 506 -29.11 -8.06 1.59
C GLU A 506 -30.52 -7.71 1.08
N ALA A 507 -31.03 -6.52 1.38
CA ALA A 507 -32.39 -6.12 1.00
C ALA A 507 -32.61 -5.98 -0.52
N PHE A 508 -31.63 -5.47 -1.28
CA PHE A 508 -31.83 -5.12 -2.70
C PHE A 508 -31.19 -6.11 -3.68
N VAL A 509 -30.06 -6.74 -3.33
CA VAL A 509 -29.40 -7.75 -4.19
C VAL A 509 -29.90 -9.16 -3.87
N PHE A 510 -30.30 -9.43 -2.63
CA PHE A 510 -30.76 -10.76 -2.20
C PHE A 510 -32.11 -10.69 -1.47
N PRO A 511 -33.16 -10.10 -2.08
CA PRO A 511 -34.47 -10.00 -1.44
C PRO A 511 -35.03 -11.41 -1.18
N GLU A 512 -35.68 -11.59 -0.04
CA GLU A 512 -36.37 -12.84 0.25
C GLU A 512 -37.63 -12.94 -0.61
N GLU A 513 -37.77 -14.03 -1.36
CA GLU A 513 -38.88 -14.21 -2.32
C GLU A 513 -40.24 -14.52 -1.65
N ASP A 514 -40.28 -14.62 -0.31
CA ASP A 514 -41.48 -14.98 0.46
C ASP A 514 -41.61 -14.16 1.76
N ASP A 515 -42.59 -13.25 1.82
CA ASP A 515 -42.88 -12.36 2.97
C ASP A 515 -43.25 -13.11 4.28
N SER A 516 -43.37 -14.44 4.22
CA SER A 516 -43.79 -15.30 5.33
C SER A 516 -42.67 -16.18 5.91
N ALA A 517 -41.49 -16.19 5.29
CA ALA A 517 -40.33 -16.92 5.78
C ALA A 517 -39.51 -16.07 6.77
N SER A 518 -38.89 -16.72 7.75
CA SER A 518 -37.94 -16.06 8.64
C SER A 518 -36.69 -15.65 7.85
N PRO A 519 -35.97 -14.58 8.24
CA PRO A 519 -34.72 -14.17 7.60
C PRO A 519 -33.79 -15.38 7.46
N SER A 520 -33.55 -15.81 6.24
CA SER A 520 -32.68 -16.94 5.94
C SER A 520 -31.25 -16.51 6.22
N GLU A 521 -30.54 -17.23 7.11
CA GLU A 521 -29.10 -17.01 7.36
C GLU A 521 -28.29 -17.07 6.04
N THR A 522 -28.82 -17.75 5.03
CA THR A 522 -28.30 -17.84 3.67
C THR A 522 -28.25 -16.50 2.94
N SER A 523 -29.29 -15.65 2.99
CA SER A 523 -29.30 -14.37 2.26
C SER A 523 -28.23 -13.41 2.79
N LYS A 524 -28.16 -13.28 4.11
CA LYS A 524 -27.14 -12.48 4.79
C LYS A 524 -25.72 -12.96 4.51
N GLN A 525 -25.51 -14.28 4.46
CA GLN A 525 -24.23 -14.88 4.11
C GLN A 525 -23.85 -14.58 2.66
N ASN A 526 -24.78 -14.69 1.72
CA ASN A 526 -24.55 -14.34 0.31
C ASN A 526 -24.22 -12.85 0.13
N ALA A 527 -24.95 -11.95 0.80
CA ALA A 527 -24.66 -10.52 0.81
C ALA A 527 -23.26 -10.20 1.35
N TRP A 528 -22.84 -10.94 2.38
CA TRP A 528 -21.51 -10.83 2.95
C TRP A 528 -20.42 -11.31 1.99
N GLU A 529 -20.60 -12.46 1.34
CA GLU A 529 -19.68 -13.01 0.33
C GLU A 529 -19.56 -12.09 -0.90
N PHE A 530 -20.68 -11.49 -1.32
CA PHE A 530 -20.69 -10.46 -2.37
C PHE A 530 -19.81 -9.26 -2.00
N LEU A 531 -20.00 -8.71 -0.79
CA LEU A 531 -19.22 -7.57 -0.32
C LEU A 531 -17.73 -7.92 -0.21
N GLN A 532 -17.38 -9.13 0.24
CA GLN A 532 -15.99 -9.59 0.28
C GLN A 532 -15.37 -9.70 -1.11
N SER A 533 -16.12 -10.26 -2.06
CA SER A 533 -15.68 -10.42 -3.45
C SER A 533 -15.45 -9.06 -4.10
N LEU A 534 -16.34 -8.09 -3.88
CA LEU A 534 -16.17 -6.72 -4.34
C LEU A 534 -14.96 -6.04 -3.70
N TRP A 535 -14.77 -6.22 -2.39
CA TRP A 535 -13.64 -5.66 -1.67
C TRP A 535 -12.30 -6.20 -2.19
N GLU A 536 -12.21 -7.51 -2.42
CA GLU A 536 -11.01 -8.15 -2.96
C GLU A 536 -10.77 -7.80 -4.45
N LEU A 537 -11.83 -7.66 -5.25
CA LEU A 537 -11.73 -7.16 -6.62
C LEU A 537 -11.08 -5.77 -6.67
N VAL A 538 -11.52 -4.85 -5.81
CA VAL A 538 -10.93 -3.50 -5.73
C VAL A 538 -9.52 -3.55 -5.15
N ARG A 539 -9.27 -4.40 -4.16
CA ARG A 539 -7.97 -4.52 -3.49
C ARG A 539 -6.87 -5.06 -4.40
N ASN A 540 -7.20 -6.02 -5.28
CA ASN A 540 -6.24 -6.68 -6.15
C ASN A 540 -5.95 -5.88 -7.43
N GLU A 541 -6.79 -4.89 -7.75
CA GLU A 541 -6.68 -4.10 -8.97
C GLU A 541 -6.11 -2.71 -8.69
N ASN A 542 -4.88 -2.46 -9.16
CA ASN A 542 -4.20 -1.18 -8.95
C ASN A 542 -4.78 -0.05 -9.80
N LEU A 543 -5.52 -0.36 -10.87
CA LEU A 543 -6.10 0.65 -11.76
C LEU A 543 -7.10 1.58 -11.06
N TRP A 544 -7.79 1.13 -10.01
CA TRP A 544 -8.69 2.00 -9.23
C TRP A 544 -7.98 3.22 -8.60
N GLN A 545 -6.65 3.18 -8.50
CA GLN A 545 -5.83 4.27 -7.98
C GLN A 545 -5.45 5.31 -9.06
N ASP A 546 -5.77 5.06 -10.33
CA ASP A 546 -5.53 6.02 -11.41
C ASP A 546 -6.37 7.29 -11.21
N SER A 547 -5.71 8.43 -11.40
CA SER A 547 -6.33 9.75 -11.26
C SER A 547 -7.48 9.94 -12.24
N SER A 548 -7.41 9.34 -13.44
CA SER A 548 -8.50 9.39 -14.42
C SER A 548 -9.70 8.53 -14.04
N LEU A 549 -9.50 7.50 -13.21
CA LEU A 549 -10.58 6.62 -12.73
C LEU A 549 -11.28 7.19 -11.50
N GLN A 550 -10.58 8.00 -10.72
CA GLN A 550 -11.18 8.70 -9.58
C GLN A 550 -12.31 9.65 -9.98
N SER A 551 -12.29 10.26 -11.18
CA SER A 551 -13.42 11.05 -11.69
C SER A 551 -14.63 10.21 -12.07
N PHE A 552 -14.42 8.95 -12.43
CA PHE A 552 -15.51 8.02 -12.74
C PHE A 552 -16.16 7.44 -11.47
N LEU A 553 -15.48 7.46 -10.32
CA LEU A 553 -16.05 7.07 -9.03
C LEU A 553 -16.98 8.13 -8.43
N THR A 554 -17.04 9.34 -8.99
CA THR A 554 -18.04 10.33 -8.60
C THR A 554 -19.41 9.88 -9.08
N VAL A 555 -20.32 9.67 -8.12
CA VAL A 555 -21.72 9.31 -8.39
C VAL A 555 -22.39 10.50 -9.07
N PRO A 556 -23.02 10.33 -10.25
CA PRO A 556 -23.77 11.41 -10.88
C PRO A 556 -25.01 11.76 -10.05
N GLU A 557 -25.36 13.05 -9.97
CA GLU A 557 -26.62 13.48 -9.35
C GLU A 557 -27.80 12.90 -10.15
N SER A 558 -28.58 12.00 -9.53
CA SER A 558 -29.92 11.50 -9.90
C SER A 558 -30.33 11.64 -11.39
N THR A 559 -29.56 11.06 -12.30
CA THR A 559 -29.78 11.16 -13.75
C THR A 559 -30.00 9.80 -14.43
N LEU A 560 -30.19 8.74 -13.64
CA LEU A 560 -30.56 7.42 -14.16
C LEU A 560 -32.07 7.19 -14.16
N SER A 561 -32.86 8.07 -13.52
CA SER A 561 -34.31 8.06 -13.71
C SER A 561 -34.61 8.69 -15.07
N ASP A 562 -35.27 7.92 -15.93
CA ASP A 562 -36.11 8.50 -16.96
C ASP A 562 -37.22 9.28 -16.24
N ASP A 563 -36.94 10.52 -15.85
CA ASP A 563 -37.99 11.45 -15.46
C ASP A 563 -38.77 11.79 -16.74
N LEU A 564 -39.63 10.86 -17.15
CA LEU A 564 -40.79 11.18 -17.96
C LEU A 564 -41.68 12.06 -17.07
N GLU A 565 -41.44 13.38 -17.12
CA GLU A 565 -42.46 14.35 -16.72
C GLU A 565 -43.68 14.10 -17.63
N GLU A 566 -44.63 13.30 -17.15
CA GLU A 566 -45.96 13.18 -17.73
C GLU A 566 -46.69 14.50 -17.48
N ASP A 567 -47.14 15.16 -18.54
CA ASP A 567 -48.09 16.27 -18.42
C ASP A 567 -49.44 15.72 -17.94
N GLU A 568 -50.30 16.56 -17.36
CA GLU A 568 -51.65 16.23 -16.81
C GLU A 568 -52.59 15.49 -17.80
N GLU A 569 -52.19 15.32 -19.07
CA GLU A 569 -52.89 14.58 -20.12
C GLU A 569 -52.21 13.24 -20.54
N ASN A 570 -51.22 12.71 -19.83
CA ASN A 570 -50.54 11.44 -20.16
C ASN A 570 -49.97 11.38 -21.59
N THR A 571 -49.43 12.49 -22.11
CA THR A 571 -48.70 12.48 -23.39
C THR A 571 -47.23 12.83 -23.21
N PRO A 572 -46.28 12.03 -23.77
CA PRO A 572 -44.86 12.29 -23.61
C PRO A 572 -44.44 13.53 -24.41
N LYS A 573 -43.80 14.51 -23.73
CA LYS A 573 -43.20 15.69 -24.36
C LYS A 573 -42.10 15.30 -25.35
N LYS A 574 -42.47 15.23 -26.63
CA LYS A 574 -41.53 14.95 -27.73
C LYS A 574 -40.51 16.09 -27.90
N GLY A 575 -39.23 15.76 -27.67
CA GLY A 575 -38.18 16.18 -28.61
C GLY A 575 -37.14 17.19 -28.16
N ARG A 576 -37.09 17.63 -26.88
CA ARG A 576 -36.05 18.60 -26.46
C ARG A 576 -35.10 18.16 -25.34
N LYS A 577 -35.43 17.15 -24.53
CA LYS A 577 -34.54 16.61 -23.46
C LYS A 577 -33.79 15.32 -23.85
N THR A 578 -34.17 14.65 -24.95
CA THR A 578 -33.63 13.33 -25.34
C THR A 578 -32.14 13.37 -25.68
N TRP A 579 -31.65 14.46 -26.31
CA TRP A 579 -30.25 14.58 -26.72
C TRP A 579 -29.30 14.84 -25.54
N GLU A 580 -29.72 15.62 -24.53
CA GLU A 580 -28.95 15.78 -23.29
C GLU A 580 -28.93 14.51 -22.44
N SER A 581 -29.99 13.70 -22.50
CA SER A 581 -30.06 12.38 -21.86
C SER A 581 -29.09 11.39 -22.53
N ASP A 582 -29.04 11.35 -23.86
CA ASP A 582 -28.13 10.48 -24.61
C ASP A 582 -26.66 10.85 -24.40
N GLU A 583 -26.30 12.14 -24.39
CA GLU A 583 -24.91 12.56 -24.10
C GLU A 583 -24.50 12.22 -22.66
N ARG A 584 -25.38 12.43 -21.67
CA ARG A 584 -25.13 12.06 -20.28
C ARG A 584 -25.02 10.55 -20.09
N ARG A 585 -25.87 9.78 -20.79
CA ARG A 585 -25.80 8.32 -20.86
C ARG A 585 -24.46 7.89 -21.44
N HIS A 586 -24.05 8.42 -22.60
CA HIS A 586 -22.76 8.09 -23.21
C HIS A 586 -21.59 8.48 -22.30
N GLU A 587 -21.63 9.63 -21.65
CA GLU A 587 -20.61 10.04 -20.67
C GLU A 587 -20.56 9.09 -19.47
N TYR A 588 -21.70 8.58 -19.01
CA TYR A 588 -21.75 7.60 -17.95
C TYR A 588 -21.12 6.27 -18.37
N LEU A 589 -21.53 5.76 -19.53
CA LEU A 589 -21.11 4.47 -20.11
C LEU A 589 -19.62 4.43 -20.46
N ARG A 590 -18.93 5.58 -20.56
CA ARG A 590 -17.46 5.62 -20.65
C ARG A 590 -16.75 4.86 -19.52
N ARG A 591 -17.40 4.67 -18.36
CA ARG A 591 -16.89 3.81 -17.28
C ARG A 591 -16.61 2.38 -17.74
N PHE A 592 -17.46 1.84 -18.61
CA PHE A 592 -17.35 0.46 -19.09
C PHE A 592 -16.27 0.30 -20.16
N GLN A 593 -15.64 1.37 -20.65
CA GLN A 593 -14.39 1.26 -21.42
C GLN A 593 -13.27 0.63 -20.59
N TYR A 594 -13.41 0.62 -19.26
CA TYR A 594 -12.48 -0.03 -18.37
C TYR A 594 -13.02 -1.36 -17.84
N ILE A 595 -12.23 -2.41 -18.04
CA ILE A 595 -12.61 -3.79 -17.72
C ILE A 595 -13.03 -4.02 -16.27
N HIS A 596 -12.49 -3.26 -15.32
CA HIS A 596 -12.84 -3.40 -13.90
C HIS A 596 -14.28 -2.96 -13.59
N TRP A 597 -14.84 -1.99 -14.31
CA TRP A 597 -16.25 -1.64 -14.15
C TRP A 597 -17.15 -2.74 -14.73
N ILE A 598 -16.72 -3.38 -15.82
CA ILE A 598 -17.41 -4.54 -16.40
C ILE A 598 -17.40 -5.70 -15.39
N GLN A 599 -16.28 -5.99 -14.75
CA GLN A 599 -16.18 -7.03 -13.72
C GLN A 599 -17.12 -6.76 -12.53
N VAL A 600 -17.31 -5.50 -12.13
CA VAL A 600 -18.30 -5.16 -11.09
C VAL A 600 -19.72 -5.45 -11.57
N VAL A 601 -20.06 -5.12 -12.81
CA VAL A 601 -21.40 -5.44 -13.37
C VAL A 601 -21.61 -6.95 -13.47
N LYS A 602 -20.60 -7.70 -13.94
CA LYS A 602 -20.61 -9.18 -13.95
C LYS A 602 -20.86 -9.74 -12.54
N LEU A 603 -20.13 -9.24 -11.54
CA LEU A 603 -20.31 -9.64 -10.14
C LEU A 603 -21.75 -9.41 -9.63
N VAL A 604 -22.39 -8.30 -10.03
CA VAL A 604 -23.79 -8.00 -9.67
C VAL A 604 -24.78 -8.94 -10.36
N ILE A 605 -24.60 -9.21 -11.66
CA ILE A 605 -25.49 -10.09 -12.42
C ILE A 605 -25.34 -11.55 -12.00
N GLU A 606 -24.12 -12.00 -11.73
CA GLU A 606 -23.84 -13.33 -11.17
C GLU A 606 -24.50 -13.52 -9.80
N ALA A 607 -24.52 -12.48 -8.98
CA ALA A 607 -25.21 -12.49 -7.69
C ALA A 607 -26.73 -12.50 -7.82
N ARG A 608 -27.29 -11.69 -8.74
CA ARG A 608 -28.73 -11.64 -9.03
C ARG A 608 -28.98 -11.39 -10.53
N PRO A 609 -29.31 -12.44 -11.30
CA PRO A 609 -29.62 -12.30 -12.71
C PRO A 609 -30.85 -11.40 -12.93
N GLY A 610 -30.79 -10.51 -13.93
CA GLY A 610 -31.92 -9.66 -14.32
C GLY A 610 -32.24 -8.49 -13.37
N CYS A 611 -31.36 -8.16 -12.42
CA CYS A 611 -31.63 -7.14 -11.40
C CYS A 611 -31.40 -5.68 -11.85
N LEU A 612 -30.70 -5.46 -12.97
CA LEU A 612 -30.38 -4.11 -13.42
C LEU A 612 -31.60 -3.43 -14.03
N GLN A 613 -31.85 -2.17 -13.67
CA GLN A 613 -32.98 -1.36 -14.10
C GLN A 613 -32.56 -0.15 -14.94
N GLY A 614 -33.53 0.61 -15.46
CA GLY A 614 -33.29 1.79 -16.31
C GLY A 614 -32.49 1.41 -17.57
N PHE A 615 -31.59 2.28 -18.02
CA PHE A 615 -30.74 1.94 -19.17
C PHE A 615 -29.72 0.82 -18.89
N MET A 616 -29.40 0.55 -17.61
CA MET A 616 -28.51 -0.55 -17.24
C MET A 616 -29.14 -1.93 -17.49
N SER A 617 -30.46 -1.99 -17.66
CA SER A 617 -31.19 -3.23 -17.96
C SER A 617 -30.72 -3.92 -19.25
N GLU A 618 -30.14 -3.16 -20.19
CA GLU A 618 -29.57 -3.70 -21.44
C GLU A 618 -28.37 -4.62 -21.19
N PHE A 619 -27.71 -4.47 -20.04
CA PHE A 619 -26.55 -5.25 -19.62
C PHE A 619 -26.90 -6.45 -18.74
N ASN A 620 -28.18 -6.68 -18.42
CA ASN A 620 -28.61 -7.96 -17.84
C ASN A 620 -28.25 -9.13 -18.78
N ASP A 621 -28.14 -8.86 -20.08
CA ASP A 621 -27.50 -9.74 -21.06
C ASP A 621 -25.97 -9.48 -21.04
N ILE A 622 -25.23 -10.40 -20.38
CA ILE A 622 -23.77 -10.30 -20.23
C ILE A 622 -23.07 -10.29 -21.60
N ASP A 623 -23.63 -10.98 -22.60
CA ASP A 623 -23.04 -11.03 -23.94
C ASP A 623 -23.10 -9.66 -24.61
N ARG A 624 -24.16 -8.88 -24.37
CA ARG A 624 -24.24 -7.49 -24.85
C ARG A 624 -23.23 -6.58 -24.17
N LEU A 625 -23.07 -6.70 -22.85
CA LEU A 625 -22.07 -5.91 -22.11
C LEU A 625 -20.66 -6.22 -22.63
N THR A 626 -20.36 -7.51 -22.79
CA THR A 626 -19.09 -8.02 -23.28
C THR A 626 -18.84 -7.56 -24.72
N ALA A 627 -19.81 -7.72 -25.62
CA ALA A 627 -19.69 -7.32 -27.03
C ALA A 627 -19.60 -5.79 -27.24
N ALA A 628 -20.22 -5.00 -26.37
CA ALA A 628 -20.27 -3.56 -26.50
C ALA A 628 -19.07 -2.85 -25.85
N TYR A 629 -18.57 -3.36 -24.72
CA TYR A 629 -17.64 -2.61 -23.88
C TYR A 629 -16.38 -3.37 -23.45
N GLU A 630 -16.37 -4.71 -23.45
CA GLU A 630 -15.17 -5.45 -23.07
C GLU A 630 -14.15 -5.38 -24.21
N PRO A 631 -13.01 -4.68 -24.04
CA PRO A 631 -12.00 -4.63 -25.08
C PRO A 631 -11.42 -6.03 -25.23
N TYR A 632 -11.47 -6.58 -26.44
CA TYR A 632 -10.95 -7.92 -26.75
C TYR A 632 -9.48 -8.10 -26.31
N THR A 633 -8.70 -7.01 -26.32
CA THR A 633 -7.34 -7.01 -25.75
C THR A 633 -7.15 -5.82 -24.83
N PRO A 634 -6.34 -5.92 -23.76
CA PRO A 634 -5.96 -4.76 -22.95
C PRO A 634 -4.90 -3.87 -23.64
N TRP A 635 -4.48 -4.19 -24.87
CA TRP A 635 -3.33 -3.55 -25.53
C TRP A 635 -3.58 -2.07 -25.79
N GLY A 636 -4.76 -1.69 -26.27
CA GLY A 636 -5.10 -0.30 -26.54
C GLY A 636 -5.00 0.57 -25.31
N ASP A 637 -5.60 0.10 -24.22
CA ASP A 637 -5.68 0.84 -22.97
C ASP A 637 -4.29 0.97 -22.31
N ILE A 638 -3.50 -0.12 -22.30
CA ILE A 638 -2.11 -0.12 -21.82
C ILE A 638 -1.25 0.81 -22.68
N PHE A 639 -1.33 0.68 -24.01
CA PHE A 639 -0.51 1.43 -24.96
C PHE A 639 -0.80 2.94 -24.87
N SER A 640 -2.07 3.32 -24.78
CA SER A 640 -2.48 4.71 -24.60
C SER A 640 -1.99 5.26 -23.26
N LYS A 641 -2.26 4.57 -22.15
CA LYS A 641 -1.84 5.01 -20.80
C LYS A 641 -0.34 5.18 -20.69
N MET A 642 0.46 4.19 -21.11
CA MET A 642 1.91 4.28 -21.03
C MET A 642 2.46 5.44 -21.87
N ASN A 643 1.94 5.66 -23.09
CA ASN A 643 2.39 6.75 -23.93
C ASN A 643 2.09 8.12 -23.29
N PHE A 644 0.90 8.36 -22.76
CA PHE A 644 0.60 9.65 -22.11
C PHE A 644 1.30 9.83 -20.74
N ALA A 645 1.63 8.74 -20.04
CA ALA A 645 2.34 8.79 -18.76
C ALA A 645 3.87 8.92 -18.90
N GLN A 646 4.48 8.41 -19.97
CA GLN A 646 5.95 8.34 -20.09
C GLN A 646 6.53 9.11 -21.28
N ASN A 647 5.73 9.37 -22.32
CA ASN A 647 6.22 10.08 -23.51
C ASN A 647 6.25 11.59 -23.27
N LYS A 648 7.45 12.12 -23.00
CA LYS A 648 7.68 13.54 -22.73
C LYS A 648 7.21 14.47 -23.85
N MET A 649 7.17 14.00 -25.11
CA MET A 649 6.70 14.81 -26.23
C MET A 649 5.17 14.99 -26.19
N LEU A 650 4.42 13.92 -25.90
CA LEU A 650 2.97 14.00 -25.73
C LEU A 650 2.58 14.84 -24.51
N GLN A 651 3.35 14.75 -23.41
CA GLN A 651 3.13 15.57 -22.22
C GLN A 651 3.36 17.07 -22.47
N LYS A 652 4.34 17.40 -23.31
CA LYS A 652 4.68 18.79 -23.66
C LYS A 652 3.83 19.36 -24.79
N THR A 653 2.91 18.58 -25.37
CA THR A 653 2.09 18.98 -26.53
C THR A 653 0.60 18.90 -26.17
N PRO A 654 0.04 19.92 -25.48
CA PRO A 654 -1.33 19.88 -24.94
C PRO A 654 -2.41 19.64 -25.99
N CYS A 655 -2.21 20.07 -27.24
CA CYS A 655 -3.18 19.85 -28.32
C CYS A 655 -3.33 18.36 -28.71
N LEU A 656 -2.34 17.52 -28.38
CA LEU A 656 -2.40 16.06 -28.56
C LEU A 656 -3.00 15.35 -27.34
N ASN A 657 -3.22 16.05 -26.23
CA ASN A 657 -3.78 15.52 -25.00
C ASN A 657 -5.32 15.66 -24.96
N SER A 658 -5.97 15.42 -26.10
CA SER A 658 -7.43 15.40 -26.19
C SER A 658 -7.96 13.98 -26.01
N MET A 659 -9.19 13.86 -25.52
CA MET A 659 -9.83 12.55 -25.34
C MET A 659 -9.99 11.81 -26.68
N VAL A 660 -10.29 12.54 -27.76
CA VAL A 660 -10.40 11.98 -29.12
C VAL A 660 -9.08 11.32 -29.55
N ILE A 661 -7.95 11.98 -29.30
CA ILE A 661 -6.63 11.44 -29.66
C ILE A 661 -6.26 10.25 -28.77
N ARG A 662 -6.56 10.31 -27.47
CA ARG A 662 -6.37 9.19 -26.53
C ARG A 662 -7.17 7.95 -26.92
N SER A 663 -8.44 8.12 -27.28
CA SER A 663 -9.31 7.04 -27.75
C SER A 663 -8.86 6.49 -29.10
N ASN A 664 -8.35 7.34 -30.00
CA ASN A 664 -7.78 6.89 -31.26
C ASN A 664 -6.50 6.06 -31.05
N ILE A 665 -5.59 6.52 -30.19
CA ILE A 665 -4.38 5.77 -29.84
C ILE A 665 -4.72 4.44 -29.16
N ALA A 666 -5.72 4.40 -28.29
CA ALA A 666 -6.19 3.17 -27.69
C ALA A 666 -6.72 2.20 -28.75
N LEU A 667 -7.62 2.66 -29.63
CA LEU A 667 -8.15 1.85 -30.73
C LEU A 667 -7.04 1.30 -31.64
N GLN A 668 -6.06 2.12 -32.00
CA GLN A 668 -4.91 1.69 -32.81
C GLN A 668 -4.03 0.67 -32.05
N GLY A 669 -3.89 0.82 -30.74
CA GLY A 669 -3.20 -0.13 -29.88
C GLY A 669 -3.90 -1.49 -29.81
N ASP A 670 -5.24 -1.51 -29.76
CA ASP A 670 -6.03 -2.75 -29.81
C ASP A 670 -5.88 -3.46 -31.16
N VAL A 671 -5.96 -2.70 -32.26
CA VAL A 671 -5.76 -3.24 -33.61
C VAL A 671 -4.34 -3.81 -33.74
N LEU A 672 -3.32 -3.10 -33.25
CA LEU A 672 -1.94 -3.57 -33.25
C LEU A 672 -1.79 -4.86 -32.42
N GLY A 673 -2.36 -4.89 -31.21
CA GLY A 673 -2.34 -6.05 -30.34
C GLY A 673 -2.97 -7.26 -31.00
N ALA A 674 -4.15 -7.08 -31.60
CA ALA A 674 -4.86 -8.12 -32.35
C ALA A 674 -4.03 -8.65 -33.53
N ILE A 675 -3.40 -7.76 -34.33
CA ILE A 675 -2.52 -8.13 -35.44
C ILE A 675 -1.35 -8.99 -34.95
N VAL A 676 -0.64 -8.51 -33.92
CA VAL A 676 0.54 -9.20 -33.39
C VAL A 676 0.14 -10.56 -32.84
N HIS A 677 -0.95 -10.62 -32.07
CA HIS A 677 -1.42 -11.84 -31.45
C HIS A 677 -1.88 -12.87 -32.49
N TYR A 678 -2.70 -12.45 -33.47
CA TYR A 678 -3.19 -13.32 -34.54
C TYR A 678 -2.04 -13.95 -35.34
N ARG A 679 -1.08 -13.13 -35.77
CA ARG A 679 0.09 -13.60 -36.54
C ARG A 679 0.90 -14.63 -35.79
N HIS A 680 1.25 -14.33 -34.54
CA HIS A 680 2.13 -15.20 -33.76
C HIS A 680 1.39 -16.47 -33.32
N LEU A 681 0.14 -16.35 -32.87
CA LEU A 681 -0.66 -17.51 -32.46
C LEU A 681 -0.87 -18.48 -33.62
N LYS A 682 -1.29 -17.97 -34.80
CA LYS A 682 -1.47 -18.81 -35.99
C LYS A 682 -0.16 -19.46 -36.43
N GLN A 683 0.95 -18.74 -36.41
CA GLN A 683 2.27 -19.29 -36.71
C GLN A 683 2.67 -20.41 -35.72
N GLN A 684 2.42 -20.21 -34.41
CA GLN A 684 2.72 -21.22 -33.39
C GLN A 684 1.83 -22.45 -33.49
N MET A 685 0.55 -22.29 -33.85
CA MET A 685 -0.35 -23.41 -34.10
C MET A 685 0.06 -24.21 -35.34
N ILE A 686 0.49 -23.54 -36.42
CA ILE A 686 1.05 -24.20 -37.62
C ILE A 686 2.29 -25.02 -37.23
N LEU A 687 3.24 -24.40 -36.50
CA LEU A 687 4.42 -25.08 -36.00
C LEU A 687 4.06 -26.25 -35.08
N THR A 688 3.07 -26.09 -34.19
CA THR A 688 2.62 -27.18 -33.31
C THR A 688 2.07 -28.33 -34.12
N CYS A 689 1.28 -28.07 -35.15
CA CYS A 689 0.81 -29.14 -36.03
C CYS A 689 1.94 -29.85 -36.81
N GLU A 690 3.04 -29.16 -37.12
CA GLU A 690 4.21 -29.78 -37.73
C GLU A 690 5.03 -30.62 -36.74
N TRP A 691 5.13 -30.19 -35.47
CA TRP A 691 6.07 -30.71 -34.47
C TRP A 691 5.45 -31.48 -33.29
N GLY A 692 4.12 -31.51 -33.17
CA GLY A 692 3.35 -32.23 -32.15
C GLY A 692 3.49 -31.70 -30.72
N TRP A 693 2.75 -32.33 -29.79
CA TRP A 693 2.45 -31.88 -28.42
C TRP A 693 3.62 -31.79 -27.40
N LYS A 694 4.89 -31.95 -27.81
CA LYS A 694 5.99 -32.12 -26.85
C LYS A 694 6.60 -30.79 -26.38
N LYS A 695 6.90 -30.69 -25.08
CA LYS A 695 7.71 -29.62 -24.48
C LYS A 695 9.08 -29.50 -25.16
N PRO A 696 9.70 -28.31 -25.20
CA PRO A 696 11.01 -28.11 -25.82
C PRO A 696 12.04 -29.05 -25.21
N ALA A 697 12.61 -29.94 -26.03
CA ALA A 697 13.70 -30.81 -25.59
C ALA A 697 14.94 -29.93 -25.37
N LYS A 698 15.45 -29.87 -24.12
CA LYS A 698 16.72 -29.20 -23.76
C LYS A 698 17.95 -29.65 -24.59
N ARG A 699 17.81 -30.68 -25.42
CA ARG A 699 18.87 -31.28 -26.25
C ARG A 699 18.72 -31.07 -27.76
N ASN A 700 17.65 -30.44 -28.27
CA ASN A 700 17.43 -30.29 -29.72
C ASN A 700 17.37 -28.81 -30.17
N PRO A 701 18.45 -28.27 -30.78
CA PRO A 701 18.52 -26.86 -31.19
C PRO A 701 17.64 -26.51 -32.42
N SER A 702 16.99 -27.50 -33.05
CA SER A 702 16.15 -27.29 -34.24
C SER A 702 14.64 -27.24 -33.94
N ARG A 703 14.23 -27.65 -32.74
CA ARG A 703 12.83 -27.58 -32.30
C ARG A 703 12.51 -26.14 -31.88
N PRO A 704 11.35 -25.57 -32.27
CA PRO A 704 10.92 -24.27 -31.77
C PRO A 704 10.92 -24.24 -30.23
N LEU A 705 11.41 -23.13 -29.66
CA LEU A 705 11.55 -22.96 -28.20
C LEU A 705 10.20 -22.95 -27.47
N VAL A 706 9.13 -22.59 -28.17
CA VAL A 706 7.77 -22.49 -27.66
C VAL A 706 6.88 -23.24 -28.64
N LEU A 707 6.08 -24.17 -28.13
CA LEU A 707 5.03 -24.91 -28.85
C LEU A 707 3.87 -25.12 -27.87
N ILE A 708 2.66 -25.27 -28.40
CA ILE A 708 1.48 -25.59 -27.59
C ILE A 708 1.65 -27.00 -27.02
N ALA A 709 1.50 -27.14 -25.71
CA ALA A 709 1.92 -28.31 -24.96
C ALA A 709 0.82 -29.35 -24.75
N SER A 710 -0.45 -28.98 -24.96
CA SER A 710 -1.57 -29.91 -24.79
C SER A 710 -2.72 -29.67 -25.77
N PRO A 711 -3.57 -30.68 -26.00
CA PRO A 711 -4.79 -30.54 -26.79
C PRO A 711 -5.72 -29.45 -26.24
N GLU A 712 -5.86 -29.32 -24.92
CA GLU A 712 -6.71 -28.31 -24.29
C GLU A 712 -6.21 -26.89 -24.60
N GLU A 713 -4.89 -26.67 -24.49
CA GLU A 713 -4.26 -25.38 -24.84
C GLU A 713 -4.44 -25.06 -26.33
N TYR A 714 -4.53 -26.08 -27.20
CA TYR A 714 -4.78 -25.90 -28.62
C TYR A 714 -6.22 -25.54 -28.94
N GLU A 715 -7.20 -26.14 -28.26
CA GLU A 715 -8.61 -25.75 -28.41
C GLU A 715 -8.81 -24.30 -27.95
N THR A 716 -8.21 -23.91 -26.82
CA THR A 716 -8.19 -22.49 -26.40
C THR A 716 -7.51 -21.60 -27.45
N ALA A 717 -6.41 -22.04 -28.06
CA ALA A 717 -5.78 -21.30 -29.14
C ALA A 717 -6.67 -21.15 -30.39
N VAL A 718 -7.48 -22.16 -30.72
CA VAL A 718 -8.47 -22.10 -31.81
C VAL A 718 -9.55 -21.07 -31.49
N GLU A 719 -10.11 -21.08 -30.28
CA GLU A 719 -11.11 -20.11 -29.80
C GLU A 719 -10.56 -18.68 -29.90
N VAL A 720 -9.39 -18.44 -29.31
CA VAL A 720 -8.72 -17.13 -29.35
C VAL A 720 -8.43 -16.69 -30.79
N LEU A 721 -8.03 -17.61 -31.68
CA LEU A 721 -7.77 -17.29 -33.08
C LEU A 721 -9.05 -16.90 -33.84
N GLN A 722 -10.18 -17.54 -33.55
CA GLN A 722 -11.49 -17.21 -34.14
C GLN A 722 -11.96 -15.83 -33.70
N GLU A 723 -11.82 -15.50 -32.41
CA GLU A 723 -12.20 -14.21 -31.88
C GLU A 723 -11.31 -13.07 -32.41
N LEU A 724 -9.98 -13.28 -32.47
CA LEU A 724 -9.04 -12.37 -33.11
C LEU A 724 -9.40 -12.13 -34.58
N SER A 725 -9.80 -13.17 -35.29
CA SER A 725 -10.26 -13.09 -36.67
C SER A 725 -11.53 -12.23 -36.81
N ALA A 726 -12.51 -12.43 -35.93
CA ALA A 726 -13.73 -11.61 -35.91
C ALA A 726 -13.41 -10.13 -35.65
N LEU A 727 -12.51 -9.85 -34.70
CA LEU A 727 -12.06 -8.50 -34.40
C LEU A 727 -11.32 -7.86 -35.58
N LEU A 728 -10.36 -8.56 -36.18
CA LEU A 728 -9.61 -8.06 -37.34
C LEU A 728 -10.55 -7.81 -38.53
N THR A 729 -11.56 -8.65 -38.72
CA THR A 729 -12.61 -8.46 -39.74
C THR A 729 -13.40 -7.18 -39.50
N LYS A 730 -13.79 -6.90 -38.25
CA LYS A 730 -14.47 -5.64 -37.87
C LYS A 730 -13.66 -4.39 -38.23
N PHE A 731 -12.33 -4.51 -38.23
CA PHE A 731 -11.42 -3.43 -38.65
C PHE A 731 -11.05 -3.46 -40.13
N GLY A 732 -11.63 -4.35 -40.94
CA GLY A 732 -11.44 -4.39 -42.40
C GLY A 732 -10.26 -5.24 -42.88
N TYR A 733 -9.65 -6.07 -42.01
CA TYR A 733 -8.74 -7.12 -42.45
C TYR A 733 -9.54 -8.33 -42.96
N LYS A 734 -8.92 -9.19 -43.77
CA LYS A 734 -9.54 -10.40 -44.31
C LYS A 734 -8.80 -11.66 -43.85
N PRO A 735 -8.91 -12.03 -42.56
CA PRO A 735 -8.33 -13.26 -42.05
C PRO A 735 -9.00 -14.49 -42.66
N ASP A 736 -8.18 -15.40 -43.18
CA ASP A 736 -8.57 -16.72 -43.65
C ASP A 736 -8.05 -17.76 -42.66
N ILE A 737 -8.74 -17.88 -41.53
CA ILE A 737 -8.33 -18.70 -40.39
C ILE A 737 -8.07 -20.17 -40.76
N ASP A 738 -8.75 -20.72 -41.77
CA ASP A 738 -8.62 -22.14 -42.16
C ASP A 738 -7.51 -22.40 -43.20
N ASP A 739 -6.87 -21.35 -43.75
CA ASP A 739 -5.76 -21.44 -44.69
C ASP A 739 -4.40 -21.57 -43.97
N TRP A 740 -3.74 -22.72 -44.16
CA TRP A 740 -2.36 -23.00 -43.70
C TRP A 740 -1.32 -22.06 -44.30
N ASN A 741 -1.56 -21.60 -45.53
CA ASN A 741 -0.63 -20.78 -46.30
C ASN A 741 -1.04 -19.30 -46.29
N GLU A 742 -1.88 -18.90 -45.34
CA GLU A 742 -2.25 -17.50 -45.18
C GLU A 742 -0.99 -16.65 -45.04
N HIS A 743 -0.94 -15.55 -45.78
CA HIS A 743 0.20 -14.65 -45.78
C HIS A 743 0.21 -13.80 -44.50
N LEU A 744 0.60 -14.38 -43.36
CA LEU A 744 0.67 -13.70 -42.07
C LEU A 744 1.41 -12.34 -42.08
N PRO A 745 2.45 -12.11 -42.93
CA PRO A 745 3.07 -10.80 -43.04
C PRO A 745 2.16 -9.68 -43.57
N SER A 746 1.03 -9.98 -44.23
CA SER A 746 0.08 -8.95 -44.70
C SER A 746 -0.74 -8.31 -43.58
N PHE A 747 -0.72 -8.85 -42.36
CA PHE A 747 -1.36 -8.21 -41.22
C PHE A 747 -0.41 -7.15 -40.64
N THR A 748 -0.52 -5.92 -41.15
CA THR A 748 0.24 -4.74 -40.73
C THR A 748 -0.70 -3.57 -40.47
N ILE A 749 -0.27 -2.60 -39.65
CA ILE A 749 -1.04 -1.36 -39.44
C ILE A 749 -1.15 -0.56 -40.74
N ASP A 750 -0.07 -0.54 -41.53
CA ASP A 750 -0.04 0.13 -42.81
C ASP A 750 -0.87 -0.64 -43.84
N ARG A 751 -1.83 0.06 -44.46
CA ARG A 751 -2.77 -0.45 -45.48
C ARG A 751 -2.52 0.16 -46.86
N SER A 752 -1.46 0.96 -47.01
CA SER A 752 -1.19 1.71 -48.23
C SER A 752 -0.68 0.85 -49.39
N GLU A 753 -0.21 -0.36 -49.11
CA GLU A 753 0.18 -1.35 -50.13
C GLU A 753 -0.76 -2.55 -50.05
N GLU A 754 -1.43 -2.89 -51.17
CA GLU A 754 -2.01 -4.22 -51.34
C GLU A 754 -0.85 -5.23 -51.40
N ILE A 755 -0.51 -5.78 -50.24
CA ILE A 755 0.46 -6.86 -50.13
C ILE A 755 -0.15 -8.09 -50.81
N THR A 756 0.14 -8.21 -52.11
CA THR A 756 -0.27 -9.33 -52.94
C THR A 756 0.41 -10.61 -52.44
N ARG A 757 -0.35 -11.71 -52.37
CA ARG A 757 0.20 -13.02 -52.03
C ARG A 757 1.38 -13.31 -52.97
N PRO A 758 2.54 -13.77 -52.47
CA PRO A 758 3.67 -14.13 -53.32
C PRO A 758 3.24 -15.15 -54.40
N GLU A 759 3.65 -14.93 -55.65
CA GLU A 759 3.34 -15.84 -56.75
C GLU A 759 3.86 -17.26 -56.43
N GLY A 760 2.94 -18.23 -56.30
CA GLY A 760 3.24 -19.64 -56.07
C GLY A 760 2.65 -20.28 -54.80
N LEU A 761 2.02 -19.52 -53.89
CA LEU A 761 1.36 -20.07 -52.68
C LEU A 761 -0.15 -20.20 -52.88
N THR A 762 -0.61 -21.40 -53.24
CA THR A 762 -2.05 -21.72 -53.27
C THR A 762 -2.60 -21.89 -51.84
N PRO A 763 -3.80 -21.36 -51.52
CA PRO A 763 -4.44 -21.59 -50.23
C PRO A 763 -4.58 -23.09 -49.96
N LYS A 764 -4.27 -23.50 -48.73
CA LYS A 764 -4.40 -24.88 -48.26
C LYS A 764 -5.35 -24.86 -47.08
N TYR A 765 -6.58 -25.33 -47.30
CA TYR A 765 -7.65 -25.35 -46.29
C TYR A 765 -7.57 -26.54 -45.33
N GLY A 766 -8.33 -26.50 -44.24
CA GLY A 766 -8.43 -27.55 -43.23
C GLY A 766 -7.51 -27.37 -42.01
N PHE A 767 -7.00 -26.16 -41.77
CA PHE A 767 -6.19 -25.86 -40.59
C PHE A 767 -6.97 -25.96 -39.27
N LEU A 768 -8.21 -25.47 -39.21
CA LEU A 768 -9.03 -25.50 -37.99
C LEU A 768 -9.39 -26.93 -37.56
N LYS A 769 -9.50 -27.83 -38.54
CA LYS A 769 -9.77 -29.26 -38.33
C LYS A 769 -8.49 -30.07 -38.13
N ALA A 770 -7.33 -29.47 -38.35
CA ALA A 770 -6.07 -30.15 -38.10
C ALA A 770 -5.85 -30.30 -36.60
N ARG A 771 -5.36 -31.46 -36.21
CA ARG A 771 -4.89 -31.71 -34.85
C ARG A 771 -3.43 -32.13 -34.92
N PRO A 772 -2.56 -31.55 -34.07
CA PRO A 772 -1.17 -31.95 -34.03
C PRO A 772 -1.02 -33.46 -33.82
N PRO A 773 -0.09 -34.10 -34.56
CA PRO A 773 0.14 -35.53 -34.44
C PRO A 773 0.69 -35.87 -33.04
N ALA A 774 0.16 -36.94 -32.45
CA ALA A 774 0.77 -37.58 -31.30
C ALA A 774 2.01 -38.35 -31.78
N TYR A 775 3.17 -37.70 -31.84
CA TYR A 775 4.42 -38.37 -32.18
C TYR A 775 4.80 -39.36 -31.06
N ASN A 776 4.40 -40.62 -31.23
CA ASN A 776 4.69 -41.72 -30.30
C ASN A 776 6.00 -42.46 -30.63
N SER A 777 6.72 -42.09 -31.71
CA SER A 777 7.91 -42.81 -32.21
C SER A 777 9.04 -41.86 -32.69
N LEU A 778 10.29 -42.26 -32.41
CA LEU A 778 11.54 -41.59 -32.80
C LEU A 778 11.78 -41.54 -34.32
N GLU A 779 11.16 -42.42 -35.11
CA GLU A 779 11.33 -42.49 -36.56
C GLU A 779 10.59 -41.37 -37.31
N ASP A 780 9.43 -40.96 -36.81
CA ASP A 780 8.66 -39.86 -37.40
C ASP A 780 9.32 -38.50 -37.10
N GLU A 781 9.96 -38.39 -35.92
CA GLU A 781 10.80 -37.25 -35.55
C GLU A 781 12.02 -37.12 -36.49
N ALA A 782 12.62 -38.23 -36.92
CA ALA A 782 13.72 -38.24 -37.90
C ALA A 782 13.27 -37.80 -39.30
N LYS A 783 12.07 -38.18 -39.75
CA LYS A 783 11.52 -37.73 -41.05
C LYS A 783 11.19 -36.24 -41.07
N ALA A 784 10.59 -35.72 -39.99
CA ALA A 784 10.36 -34.28 -39.83
C ALA A 784 11.68 -33.49 -39.78
N MET A 785 12.70 -34.04 -39.10
CA MET A 785 14.05 -33.49 -39.03
C MET A 785 14.71 -33.34 -40.41
N VAL A 786 14.63 -34.35 -41.28
CA VAL A 786 15.21 -34.28 -42.65
C VAL A 786 14.55 -33.18 -43.48
N LYS A 787 13.22 -33.06 -43.38
CA LYS A 787 12.44 -32.05 -44.12
C LYS A 787 12.76 -30.63 -43.65
N ALA A 788 12.83 -30.40 -42.33
CA ALA A 788 13.16 -29.09 -41.75
C ALA A 788 14.63 -28.68 -41.97
N LEU A 789 15.57 -29.64 -41.92
CA LEU A 789 16.98 -29.39 -42.20
C LEU A 789 17.19 -28.96 -43.66
N GLN A 790 16.48 -29.58 -44.61
CA GLN A 790 16.53 -29.20 -46.02
C GLN A 790 16.03 -27.76 -46.24
N THR A 791 14.93 -27.36 -45.61
CA THR A 791 14.39 -25.99 -45.72
C THR A 791 15.31 -24.94 -45.06
N SER A 792 15.93 -25.28 -43.91
CA SER A 792 16.85 -24.41 -43.17
C SER A 792 18.21 -24.25 -43.85
N ILE A 793 18.76 -25.30 -44.47
CA ILE A 793 20.03 -25.26 -45.20
C ILE A 793 19.93 -24.39 -46.46
N VAL A 794 18.76 -24.40 -47.12
CA VAL A 794 18.49 -23.54 -48.29
C VAL A 794 18.39 -22.06 -47.88
N LYS A 795 17.75 -21.76 -46.74
CA LYS A 795 17.55 -20.38 -46.25
C LYS A 795 18.84 -19.75 -45.69
N ASN A 796 19.62 -20.51 -44.90
CA ASN A 796 20.82 -20.00 -44.22
C ASN A 796 22.06 -19.86 -45.12
N ARG A 797 22.11 -20.49 -46.30
CA ARG A 797 23.26 -20.37 -47.23
C ARG A 797 23.22 -19.13 -48.12
N LEU A 798 22.10 -18.41 -48.19
CA LEU A 798 21.92 -17.25 -49.07
C LEU A 798 22.16 -15.90 -48.36
N GLU A 799 22.11 -15.84 -47.03
CA GLU A 799 21.98 -14.57 -46.30
C GLU A 799 23.24 -14.07 -45.56
N ARG A 800 24.34 -14.84 -45.48
CA ARG A 800 25.56 -14.38 -44.78
C ARG A 800 26.70 -13.96 -45.74
N PRO A 801 27.34 -12.79 -45.51
CA PRO A 801 28.56 -12.42 -46.23
C PRO A 801 29.68 -13.43 -45.92
N LEU A 802 30.52 -13.74 -46.92
CA LEU A 802 31.61 -14.71 -46.77
C LEU A 802 32.67 -14.17 -45.79
N PRO A 803 33.18 -15.00 -44.85
CA PRO A 803 34.24 -14.58 -43.94
C PRO A 803 35.49 -14.10 -44.71
N ALA A 804 36.13 -13.03 -44.23
CA ALA A 804 37.32 -12.43 -44.88
C ALA A 804 38.46 -13.44 -45.14
N LYS A 805 38.58 -14.49 -44.31
CA LYS A 805 39.55 -15.58 -44.50
C LYS A 805 39.26 -16.40 -45.77
N THR A 806 37.99 -16.60 -46.11
CA THR A 806 37.54 -17.30 -47.32
C THR A 806 37.77 -16.44 -48.56
N LEU A 807 37.50 -15.13 -48.49
CA LEU A 807 37.80 -14.18 -49.58
C LEU A 807 39.30 -14.14 -49.89
N ARG A 808 40.17 -14.12 -48.88
CA ARG A 808 41.64 -14.20 -49.07
C ARG A 808 42.09 -15.51 -49.71
N ARG A 809 41.45 -16.63 -49.36
CA ARG A 809 41.75 -17.94 -49.96
C ARG A 809 41.33 -18.00 -51.42
N LEU A 810 40.14 -17.46 -51.75
CA LEU A 810 39.65 -17.32 -53.12
C LEU A 810 40.57 -16.45 -53.98
N LYS A 811 40.98 -15.27 -53.50
CA LYS A 811 41.98 -14.42 -54.19
C LYS A 811 43.28 -15.18 -54.46
N LYS A 812 43.78 -15.93 -53.48
CA LYS A 812 45.00 -16.74 -53.63
C LYS A 812 44.83 -17.88 -54.64
N THR A 813 43.70 -18.56 -54.69
CA THR A 813 43.44 -19.61 -55.69
C THR A 813 43.29 -19.00 -57.09
N LEU A 814 42.60 -17.87 -57.22
CA LEU A 814 42.43 -17.15 -58.51
C LEU A 814 43.75 -16.58 -59.07
N SER A 815 44.72 -16.26 -58.20
CA SER A 815 46.05 -15.81 -58.62
C SER A 815 46.91 -16.90 -59.27
N LYS A 816 46.51 -18.17 -59.11
CA LYS A 816 47.19 -19.33 -59.73
C LYS A 816 46.58 -19.73 -61.07
N VAL A 817 45.44 -19.15 -61.44
CA VAL A 817 44.79 -19.41 -62.73
C VAL A 817 45.47 -18.53 -63.77
N ASP A 818 46.10 -19.15 -64.76
CA ASP A 818 46.72 -18.45 -65.89
C ASP A 818 45.64 -17.85 -66.80
N LEU A 819 45.43 -16.54 -66.63
CA LEU A 819 44.46 -15.74 -67.38
C LEU A 819 45.14 -14.87 -68.45
N GLU A 820 46.46 -14.96 -68.63
CA GLU A 820 47.23 -14.08 -69.53
C GLU A 820 47.61 -14.81 -70.83
N THR A 821 47.89 -16.11 -70.79
CA THR A 821 48.23 -16.88 -72.00
C THR A 821 47.00 -17.04 -72.93
N PRO A 822 47.11 -16.84 -74.26
CA PRO A 822 46.01 -17.07 -75.20
C PRO A 822 45.49 -18.51 -75.13
N LEU A 823 44.17 -18.69 -75.31
CA LEU A 823 43.49 -19.98 -75.15
C LEU A 823 44.06 -21.07 -76.09
N GLU A 824 44.64 -20.65 -77.21
CA GLU A 824 45.26 -21.49 -78.25
C GLU A 824 46.66 -22.01 -77.86
N ALA A 825 47.31 -21.38 -76.88
CA ALA A 825 48.66 -21.74 -76.42
C ALA A 825 48.66 -22.52 -75.10
N GLN A 826 47.49 -22.81 -74.52
CA GLN A 826 47.35 -23.60 -73.30
C GLN A 826 47.17 -25.10 -73.63
N PRO A 827 47.78 -26.03 -72.86
CA PRO A 827 47.61 -27.46 -73.07
C PRO A 827 46.13 -27.85 -72.87
N ALA A 828 45.60 -28.68 -73.78
CA ALA A 828 44.21 -29.12 -73.74
C ALA A 828 43.96 -30.02 -72.51
N GLU A 829 43.31 -29.45 -71.49
CA GLU A 829 42.83 -30.21 -70.33
C GLU A 829 41.60 -31.04 -70.70
N GLN A 830 41.53 -32.28 -70.19
CA GLN A 830 40.40 -33.17 -70.41
C GLN A 830 39.22 -32.77 -69.50
N ILE A 831 38.32 -31.93 -70.01
CA ILE A 831 37.09 -31.55 -69.31
C ILE A 831 36.02 -32.60 -69.59
N LEU A 832 35.44 -33.18 -68.53
CA LEU A 832 34.41 -34.21 -68.63
C LEU A 832 33.01 -33.62 -68.41
N ARG A 833 32.06 -34.05 -69.23
CA ARG A 833 30.63 -33.87 -69.02
C ARG A 833 30.15 -34.68 -67.80
N THR A 834 28.96 -34.38 -67.30
CA THR A 834 28.32 -35.04 -66.16
C THR A 834 28.05 -36.52 -66.41
N ASP A 835 27.97 -36.94 -67.67
CA ASP A 835 27.86 -38.34 -68.11
C ASP A 835 29.22 -39.05 -68.27
N GLY A 836 30.34 -38.38 -67.97
CA GLY A 836 31.69 -38.92 -68.05
C GLY A 836 32.35 -38.83 -69.43
N THR A 837 31.67 -38.25 -70.44
CA THR A 837 32.25 -38.06 -71.78
C THR A 837 33.14 -36.81 -71.85
N ALA A 838 34.17 -36.82 -72.70
CA ALA A 838 35.07 -35.66 -72.85
C ALA A 838 34.43 -34.56 -73.70
N LEU A 839 34.44 -33.32 -73.21
CA LEU A 839 34.08 -32.12 -73.96
C LEU A 839 35.17 -31.84 -74.99
N LYS A 840 34.84 -31.85 -76.29
CA LYS A 840 35.80 -31.72 -77.41
C LYS A 840 35.32 -30.70 -78.44
N GLY A 841 36.23 -30.25 -79.31
CA GLY A 841 35.92 -29.40 -80.46
C GLY A 841 35.43 -28.00 -80.07
N ASP A 842 34.52 -27.43 -80.85
CA ASP A 842 34.04 -26.06 -80.68
C ASP A 842 33.36 -25.83 -79.31
N ASP A 843 32.66 -26.84 -78.79
CA ASP A 843 32.04 -26.79 -77.47
C ASP A 843 33.07 -26.63 -76.34
N TYR A 844 34.24 -27.28 -76.48
CA TYR A 844 35.33 -27.13 -75.52
C TYR A 844 35.86 -25.69 -75.53
N HIS A 845 36.16 -25.15 -76.71
CA HIS A 845 36.67 -23.78 -76.85
C HIS A 845 35.66 -22.73 -76.37
N LYS A 846 34.38 -22.92 -76.68
CA LYS A 846 33.29 -22.04 -76.25
C LYS A 846 33.11 -22.07 -74.73
N TYR A 847 33.09 -23.26 -74.13
CA TYR A 847 33.02 -23.42 -72.68
C TYR A 847 34.22 -22.77 -71.98
N ARG A 848 35.46 -23.08 -72.40
CA ARG A 848 36.68 -22.49 -71.82
C ARG A 848 36.70 -20.96 -71.96
N SER A 849 36.22 -20.41 -73.07
CA SER A 849 36.11 -18.96 -73.27
C SER A 849 35.13 -18.32 -72.27
N ILE A 850 33.96 -18.94 -72.06
CA ILE A 850 32.96 -18.46 -71.09
C ILE A 850 33.48 -18.54 -69.66
N ILE A 851 34.09 -19.67 -69.28
CA ILE A 851 34.67 -19.85 -67.94
C ILE A 851 35.81 -18.86 -67.70
N ARG A 852 36.66 -18.58 -68.69
CA ARG A 852 37.72 -17.56 -68.58
C ARG A 852 37.15 -16.17 -68.35
N LYS A 853 36.12 -15.76 -69.10
CA LYS A 853 35.42 -14.47 -68.89
C LYS A 853 34.84 -14.36 -67.49
N LEU A 854 34.25 -15.44 -66.99
CA LEU A 854 33.73 -15.49 -65.63
C LEU A 854 34.85 -15.41 -64.59
N HIS A 855 36.00 -16.06 -64.78
CA HIS A 855 37.13 -15.91 -63.87
C HIS A 855 37.70 -14.48 -63.83
N ILE A 856 37.73 -13.78 -64.97
CA ILE A 856 38.10 -12.35 -65.02
C ILE A 856 37.09 -11.50 -64.23
N LYS A 857 35.79 -11.68 -64.49
CA LYS A 857 34.71 -10.98 -63.77
C LYS A 857 34.77 -11.25 -62.26
N LEU A 858 35.10 -12.48 -61.84
CA LEU A 858 35.29 -12.81 -60.43
C LEU A 858 36.48 -12.06 -59.81
N ARG A 859 37.58 -11.90 -60.54
CA ARG A 859 38.75 -11.13 -60.07
C ARG A 859 38.36 -9.68 -59.80
N GLU A 860 37.67 -9.04 -60.74
CA GLU A 860 37.17 -7.66 -60.60
C GLU A 860 36.22 -7.51 -59.41
N ILE A 861 35.26 -8.43 -59.25
CA ILE A 861 34.33 -8.43 -58.12
C ILE A 861 35.06 -8.57 -56.78
N LEU A 862 36.05 -9.46 -56.72
CA LEU A 862 36.84 -9.68 -55.49
C LEU A 862 37.73 -8.47 -55.17
N ASP A 863 38.25 -7.75 -56.16
CA ASP A 863 39.07 -6.55 -55.97
C ASP A 863 38.24 -5.31 -55.61
N ALA A 864 37.01 -5.21 -56.11
CA ALA A 864 36.04 -4.18 -55.72
C ALA A 864 35.34 -4.46 -54.38
N GLU A 865 35.53 -5.66 -53.80
CA GLU A 865 34.83 -6.15 -52.60
C GLU A 865 33.29 -6.10 -52.67
N ASP A 866 32.71 -6.16 -53.87
CA ASP A 866 31.25 -6.09 -54.09
C ASP A 866 30.58 -7.47 -53.91
N ILE A 867 30.06 -7.70 -52.71
CA ILE A 867 29.42 -8.97 -52.31
C ILE A 867 28.13 -9.24 -53.11
N THR A 868 27.49 -8.20 -53.64
CA THR A 868 26.22 -8.30 -54.37
C THR A 868 26.43 -8.93 -55.74
N GLN A 869 27.45 -8.47 -56.47
CA GLN A 869 27.81 -9.01 -57.78
C GLN A 869 28.34 -10.45 -57.71
N LEU A 870 28.89 -10.87 -56.57
CA LEU A 870 29.34 -12.24 -56.36
C LEU A 870 28.18 -13.27 -56.42
N ARG A 871 26.96 -12.85 -56.03
CA ARG A 871 25.76 -13.71 -56.12
C ARG A 871 25.36 -13.95 -57.58
N GLU A 872 25.34 -12.90 -58.39
CA GLU A 872 25.03 -12.99 -59.82
C GLU A 872 26.09 -13.79 -60.57
N TRP A 873 27.36 -13.55 -60.26
CA TRP A 873 28.47 -14.32 -60.80
C TRP A 873 28.31 -15.84 -60.56
N ARG A 874 27.95 -16.25 -59.34
CA ARG A 874 27.72 -17.67 -59.01
C ARG A 874 26.58 -18.29 -59.82
N LYS A 875 25.53 -17.50 -60.10
CA LYS A 875 24.40 -17.94 -60.91
C LYS A 875 24.84 -18.14 -62.37
N GLU A 876 25.56 -17.17 -62.93
CA GLU A 876 26.12 -17.24 -64.29
C GLU A 876 27.10 -18.42 -64.44
N TYR A 877 27.95 -18.65 -63.44
CA TYR A 877 28.92 -19.75 -63.44
C TYR A 877 28.26 -21.14 -63.47
N ARG A 878 27.21 -21.33 -62.67
CA ARG A 878 26.42 -22.57 -62.68
C ARG A 878 25.63 -22.73 -63.98
N GLN A 879 25.08 -21.65 -64.52
CA GLN A 879 24.39 -21.68 -65.80
C GLN A 879 25.33 -22.10 -66.93
N ALA A 880 26.58 -21.58 -66.95
CA ALA A 880 27.60 -22.00 -67.91
C ALA A 880 27.94 -23.50 -67.77
N HIS A 881 28.07 -24.02 -66.55
CA HIS A 881 28.32 -25.45 -66.34
C HIS A 881 27.15 -26.33 -66.80
N ASN A 882 25.93 -25.94 -66.47
CA ASN A 882 24.72 -26.67 -66.86
C ASN A 882 24.52 -26.64 -68.39
N ALA A 883 24.77 -25.51 -69.04
CA ALA A 883 24.59 -25.36 -70.49
C ALA A 883 25.49 -26.31 -71.30
N PHE A 884 26.66 -26.65 -70.77
CA PHE A 884 27.60 -27.60 -71.41
C PHE A 884 27.61 -28.98 -70.74
N ASN A 885 26.69 -29.23 -69.80
CA ASN A 885 26.62 -30.43 -68.97
C ASN A 885 27.97 -30.79 -68.34
N VAL A 886 28.74 -29.83 -67.81
CA VAL A 886 30.04 -30.08 -67.16
C VAL A 886 29.85 -30.16 -65.65
N SER A 887 30.40 -31.19 -65.01
CA SER A 887 30.33 -31.33 -63.56
C SER A 887 31.21 -30.28 -62.86
N CYS A 888 30.66 -29.61 -61.85
CA CYS A 888 31.38 -28.55 -61.12
C CYS A 888 32.37 -29.18 -60.15
N SER A 889 33.54 -29.58 -60.65
CA SER A 889 34.64 -30.14 -59.84
C SER A 889 35.60 -29.07 -59.32
N ASP A 890 35.44 -27.83 -59.78
CA ASP A 890 36.42 -26.76 -59.59
C ASP A 890 36.48 -26.29 -58.12
N GLU A 891 37.69 -26.26 -57.55
CA GLU A 891 37.93 -25.86 -56.15
C GLU A 891 37.50 -24.42 -55.86
N ILE A 892 37.39 -23.57 -56.88
CA ILE A 892 36.94 -22.18 -56.75
C ILE A 892 35.44 -22.10 -56.40
N VAL A 893 34.65 -23.13 -56.72
CA VAL A 893 33.20 -23.18 -56.45
C VAL A 893 32.89 -23.81 -55.09
N ARG A 894 33.76 -24.71 -54.62
CA ARG A 894 33.66 -25.36 -53.29
C ARG A 894 34.07 -24.42 -52.17
#